data_AF-A0A1E1X5D8-F1
#
_entry.id   AF-A0A1E1X5D8-F1
#
_cell.length_a   1.000
_cell.length_b   1.000
_cell.length_c   1.000
_cell.angle_alpha   90.00
_cell.angle_beta   90.00
_cell.angle_gamma   90.00
#
_symmetry.space_group_name_H-M   'P 1'
#
loop_
_entity.id
_entity.type
_entity.pdbx_description
1 polymer ?
#
loop_
_entity_poly.entity_id
_entity_poly.type
_entity_poly.pdbx_seq_one_letter_code
_entity_poly.pdbx_strand_id
1 'polypeptide(L)'
;MSRDKKVKRSKASNDVSNSASAPNILFDYFQMEEEEAKLRDSQDDEIVFRKTCAEIQRNMKKILDMKLQRRPLADIEELRVETSLLFLTLKKVNRLDKHRLKVAKDAVNEKKQKVDNFHLQLQNLTYEMMHLQKEVTKCMEFRSRDEEIDLVPVEEFRREAPADVLKRDVTDADPHQLTLARLQWELVQRKQLSQKLRGLESMQASYAREIEKKRECLSSIQPTLQAVLEAAQPLQADLGLPLQAHQAEHASAQYLARPLYVLYVQAAAYQHAYGDCFEVGMEGSVEESKALLETTQENRDEDSGESDQEESNAGKRHRRLTRSGAGSSSVAKCLQKHPLTVVLTLQHKGYRLQMTFTYVIPLHIVTVTANVTEPHGISSGVSASPVMSPSTILDNMFGDDNGLCSPNPANHFQLKKNGLEDFSQVVAEVGKAYRWAQRLAGLEFLQGCGSAAVVASHEVGRAFVEELVQTVTARFAARVGLYEQLLSLEKGVVPVPAQLSDHFPSKVTSMLKHWTQVTHADVERHPSHKEMEGLGLIRGDELVYQAVLRRGSAMVRALVLLHDNYPSDAPLFLLTLQLREECSSRDDDAVKELERELNVHCVEQAQAQVGDQLLSCQLQHLLVCMDVLLESMCDYLDAPREFSRDKVLARVARGPGRSRPYKFLTKPGIFTQRT
;
A
#
# COMPACT_ATOMS: atom_id res chain seq x y z
N MET A 1 -24.21 74.89 -13.54
CA MET A 1 -24.47 75.43 -14.88
C MET A 1 -25.31 76.68 -14.74
N SER A 2 -24.68 77.84 -14.95
CA SER A 2 -25.29 79.16 -14.91
C SER A 2 -26.35 79.31 -16.00
N ARG A 3 -27.54 79.80 -15.64
CA ARG A 3 -28.47 80.44 -16.58
C ARG A 3 -29.12 81.66 -15.93
N ASP A 4 -28.41 82.77 -16.06
CA ASP A 4 -28.95 84.12 -15.98
C ASP A 4 -30.16 84.29 -16.90
N LYS A 5 -31.26 84.84 -16.39
CA LYS A 5 -32.26 85.53 -17.21
C LYS A 5 -32.51 86.92 -16.65
N LYS A 6 -31.95 87.88 -17.39
CA LYS A 6 -32.08 89.32 -17.27
C LYS A 6 -33.54 89.79 -17.30
N VAL A 7 -33.77 90.77 -16.42
CA VAL A 7 -34.80 91.81 -16.41
C VAL A 7 -35.16 92.32 -17.82
N LYS A 8 -36.47 92.48 -18.07
CA LYS A 8 -37.00 93.44 -19.05
C LYS A 8 -38.14 94.24 -18.41
N ARG A 9 -37.78 95.42 -17.87
CA ARG A 9 -38.69 96.55 -17.66
C ARG A 9 -39.09 97.03 -19.05
N SER A 10 -40.37 97.01 -19.38
CA SER A 10 -40.93 97.80 -20.47
C SER A 10 -41.98 98.73 -19.88
N LYS A 11 -41.59 99.99 -19.84
CA LYS A 11 -42.35 101.16 -19.45
C LYS A 11 -43.07 101.61 -20.72
N ALA A 12 -44.39 101.45 -20.77
CA ALA A 12 -45.23 102.03 -21.81
C ALA A 12 -46.10 103.11 -21.16
N SER A 13 -45.49 104.27 -20.93
CA SER A 13 -46.19 105.54 -20.79
C SER A 13 -46.59 105.99 -22.19
N ASN A 14 -47.86 105.80 -22.55
CA ASN A 14 -48.47 106.52 -23.65
C ASN A 14 -49.35 107.59 -23.00
N ASP A 15 -48.73 108.74 -22.80
CA ASP A 15 -49.38 110.00 -22.47
C ASP A 15 -49.11 110.92 -23.67
N VAL A 16 -50.09 111.01 -24.57
CA VAL A 16 -50.15 112.09 -25.56
C VAL A 16 -51.51 112.75 -25.43
N SER A 17 -51.39 114.03 -25.21
CA SER A 17 -52.33 115.01 -24.72
C SER A 17 -53.24 115.60 -25.80
N ASN A 18 -54.25 116.31 -25.27
CA ASN A 18 -55.01 117.41 -25.85
C ASN A 18 -56.23 117.08 -26.72
N SER A 19 -57.41 117.25 -26.10
CA SER A 19 -58.14 118.51 -26.31
C SER A 19 -59.05 118.83 -25.13
N ALA A 20 -58.95 120.07 -24.65
CA ALA A 20 -59.73 120.63 -23.56
C ALA A 20 -61.24 120.65 -23.83
N SER A 21 -62.04 120.24 -22.83
CA SER A 21 -63.43 120.70 -22.70
C SER A 21 -63.97 120.49 -21.26
N ALA A 22 -64.06 121.60 -20.53
CA ALA A 22 -65.01 121.93 -19.45
C ALA A 22 -65.03 121.11 -18.13
N PRO A 23 -65.27 121.78 -16.98
CA PRO A 23 -65.53 121.11 -15.72
C PRO A 23 -66.94 120.52 -15.77
N ASN A 24 -67.07 119.24 -16.08
CA ASN A 24 -68.35 118.57 -15.90
C ASN A 24 -68.55 118.31 -14.40
N ILE A 25 -69.35 119.20 -13.80
CA ILE A 25 -70.04 119.04 -12.52
C ILE A 25 -71.04 117.88 -12.67
N LEU A 26 -70.53 116.68 -12.90
CA LEU A 26 -71.28 115.45 -12.74
C LEU A 26 -71.06 115.04 -11.28
N PHE A 27 -71.84 115.65 -10.39
CA PHE A 27 -72.03 115.18 -9.03
C PHE A 27 -72.18 113.66 -9.11
N ASP A 28 -71.26 112.88 -8.55
CA ASP A 28 -71.27 111.42 -8.74
C ASP A 28 -72.38 110.81 -7.88
N TYR A 29 -73.60 110.90 -8.42
CA TYR A 29 -74.83 110.43 -7.78
C TYR A 29 -74.73 108.97 -7.35
N PHE A 30 -73.87 108.17 -8.00
CA PHE A 30 -73.62 106.78 -7.61
C PHE A 30 -72.87 106.66 -6.29
N GLN A 31 -71.84 107.47 -6.05
CA GLN A 31 -71.09 107.45 -4.78
C GLN A 31 -71.95 107.98 -3.63
N MET A 32 -72.74 109.02 -3.89
CA MET A 32 -73.71 109.53 -2.92
C MET A 32 -74.81 108.52 -2.61
N GLU A 33 -75.37 107.84 -3.62
CA GLU A 33 -76.36 106.76 -3.43
C GLU A 33 -75.74 105.56 -2.69
N GLU A 34 -74.46 105.25 -2.91
CA GLU A 34 -73.75 104.19 -2.18
C GLU A 34 -73.53 104.53 -0.70
N GLU A 35 -73.15 105.77 -0.38
CA GLU A 35 -73.04 106.24 1.02
C GLU A 35 -74.42 106.38 1.69
N GLU A 36 -75.44 106.85 0.95
CA GLU A 36 -76.83 106.89 1.43
C GLU A 36 -77.36 105.47 1.72
N ALA A 37 -77.00 104.48 0.90
CA ALA A 37 -77.36 103.08 1.11
C ALA A 37 -76.72 102.49 2.37
N LYS A 38 -75.52 102.94 2.76
CA LYS A 38 -74.86 102.52 4.00
C LYS A 38 -75.49 103.14 5.25
N LEU A 39 -75.94 104.38 5.17
CA LEU A 39 -76.47 105.15 6.29
C LEU A 39 -77.95 104.85 6.60
N ARG A 40 -78.75 104.55 5.58
CA ARG A 40 -80.19 104.23 5.74
C ARG A 40 -80.36 102.77 6.14
N ASP A 41 -81.39 102.48 6.93
CA ASP A 41 -81.76 101.11 7.24
C ASP A 41 -82.53 100.47 6.08
N SER A 42 -82.29 99.17 5.88
CA SER A 42 -82.96 98.32 4.90
C SER A 42 -84.47 98.22 5.12
N GLN A 43 -84.91 98.18 6.39
CA GLN A 43 -86.31 98.05 6.76
C GLN A 43 -87.10 99.33 6.48
N ASP A 44 -86.49 100.50 6.71
CA ASP A 44 -87.10 101.80 6.43
C ASP A 44 -87.30 102.02 4.92
N ASP A 45 -86.34 101.61 4.10
CA ASP A 45 -86.46 101.69 2.64
C ASP A 45 -87.51 100.73 2.08
N GLU A 46 -87.71 99.56 2.71
CA GLU A 46 -88.82 98.66 2.38
C GLU A 46 -90.19 99.31 2.68
N ILE A 47 -90.31 100.01 3.80
CA ILE A 47 -91.53 100.75 4.16
C ILE A 47 -91.80 101.88 3.15
N VAL A 48 -90.76 102.62 2.74
CA VAL A 48 -90.86 103.68 1.72
C VAL A 48 -91.24 103.09 0.35
N PHE A 49 -90.68 101.93 -0.02
CA PHE A 49 -91.05 101.22 -1.25
C PHE A 49 -92.53 100.81 -1.25
N ARG A 50 -93.02 100.24 -0.15
CA ARG A 50 -94.44 99.83 -0.03
C ARG A 50 -95.38 101.04 -0.08
N LYS A 51 -95.04 102.15 0.61
CA LYS A 51 -95.83 103.38 0.62
C LYS A 51 -95.92 104.02 -0.77
N THR A 52 -94.79 104.16 -1.47
CA THR A 52 -94.72 104.72 -2.83
C THR A 52 -95.48 103.86 -3.85
N CYS A 53 -95.41 102.53 -3.75
CA CYS A 53 -96.24 101.63 -4.57
C CYS A 53 -97.75 101.85 -4.33
N ALA A 54 -98.16 101.99 -3.08
CA ALA A 54 -99.56 102.23 -2.73
C ALA A 54 -100.06 103.61 -3.22
N GLU A 55 -99.19 104.62 -3.25
CA GLU A 55 -99.49 105.96 -3.78
C GLU A 55 -99.61 105.96 -5.30
N ILE A 56 -98.69 105.28 -6.01
CA ILE A 56 -98.79 105.07 -7.46
C ILE A 56 -100.11 104.36 -7.80
N GLN A 57 -100.46 103.31 -7.05
CA GLN A 57 -101.71 102.59 -7.28
C GLN A 57 -102.94 103.48 -7.06
N ARG A 58 -102.93 104.34 -6.03
CA ARG A 58 -103.99 105.33 -5.78
C ARG A 58 -104.08 106.38 -6.89
N ASN A 59 -102.96 106.92 -7.35
CA ASN A 59 -102.92 107.93 -8.41
C ASN A 59 -103.32 107.34 -9.76
N MET A 60 -102.92 106.10 -10.08
CA MET A 60 -103.38 105.38 -11.27
C MET A 60 -104.90 105.13 -11.26
N LYS A 61 -105.48 104.77 -10.10
CA LYS A 61 -106.95 104.65 -9.95
C LYS A 61 -107.65 105.99 -10.18
N LYS A 62 -107.16 107.07 -9.58
CA LYS A 62 -107.69 108.43 -9.81
C LYS A 62 -107.59 108.86 -11.28
N ILE A 63 -106.47 108.58 -11.95
CA ILE A 63 -106.31 108.86 -13.39
C ILE A 63 -107.33 108.08 -14.23
N LEU A 64 -107.61 106.82 -13.88
CA LEU A 64 -108.62 106.01 -14.55
C LEU A 64 -110.02 106.62 -14.38
N ASP A 65 -110.38 107.00 -13.15
CA ASP A 65 -111.68 107.62 -12.83
C ASP A 65 -111.86 108.97 -13.52
N MET A 66 -110.82 109.80 -13.58
CA MET A 66 -110.85 111.10 -14.26
C MET A 66 -110.94 110.98 -15.79
N LYS A 67 -110.36 109.92 -16.37
CA LYS A 67 -110.54 109.59 -17.80
C LYS A 67 -111.97 109.15 -18.12
N LEU A 68 -112.61 108.38 -17.24
CA LEU A 68 -114.02 107.97 -17.37
C LEU A 68 -114.98 109.17 -17.33
N GLN A 69 -114.67 110.20 -16.53
CA GLN A 69 -115.51 111.39 -16.35
C GLN A 69 -115.30 112.52 -17.39
N ARG A 70 -114.46 112.33 -18.42
CA ARG A 70 -114.14 113.33 -19.48
C ARG A 70 -113.74 114.72 -18.95
N ARG A 71 -112.96 114.77 -17.86
CA ARG A 71 -112.39 116.00 -17.29
C ARG A 71 -111.26 116.59 -18.15
N PRO A 72 -110.91 117.89 -17.98
CA PRO A 72 -109.84 118.54 -18.74
C PRO A 72 -108.51 117.79 -18.64
N LEU A 73 -107.77 117.78 -19.75
CA LEU A 73 -106.51 117.03 -19.91
C LEU A 73 -105.40 117.49 -18.94
N ALA A 74 -105.44 118.74 -18.47
CA ALA A 74 -104.41 119.34 -17.61
C ALA A 74 -104.26 118.61 -16.25
N ASP A 75 -105.38 118.34 -15.54
CA ASP A 75 -105.34 117.66 -14.24
C ASP A 75 -104.83 116.21 -14.36
N ILE A 76 -105.09 115.57 -15.50
CA ILE A 76 -104.62 114.21 -15.80
C ILE A 76 -103.10 114.23 -16.06
N GLU A 77 -102.58 115.28 -16.69
CA GLU A 77 -101.14 115.45 -16.91
C GLU A 77 -100.40 115.74 -15.59
N GLU A 78 -100.97 116.54 -14.70
CA GLU A 78 -100.38 116.82 -13.38
C GLU A 78 -100.26 115.54 -12.52
N LEU A 79 -101.34 114.75 -12.41
CA LEU A 79 -101.30 113.44 -11.71
C LEU A 79 -100.35 112.43 -12.38
N ARG A 80 -100.16 112.51 -13.70
CA ARG A 80 -99.15 111.69 -14.40
C ARG A 80 -97.73 112.12 -14.05
N VAL A 81 -97.47 113.42 -13.95
CA VAL A 81 -96.17 113.95 -13.52
C VAL A 81 -95.90 113.53 -12.07
N GLU A 82 -96.87 113.66 -11.17
CA GLU A 82 -96.77 113.21 -9.77
C GLU A 82 -96.49 111.70 -9.68
N THR A 83 -97.22 110.88 -10.44
CA THR A 83 -96.99 109.42 -10.48
C THR A 83 -95.62 109.07 -11.07
N SER A 84 -95.14 109.85 -12.05
CA SER A 84 -93.81 109.66 -12.64
C SER A 84 -92.68 110.00 -11.66
N LEU A 85 -92.90 110.99 -10.77
CA LEU A 85 -91.99 111.30 -9.66
C LEU A 85 -91.93 110.15 -8.65
N LEU A 86 -93.03 109.47 -8.37
CA LEU A 86 -93.03 108.27 -7.52
C LEU A 86 -92.29 107.08 -8.16
N PHE A 87 -92.27 106.96 -9.49
CA PHE A 87 -91.41 105.97 -10.16
C PHE A 87 -89.92 106.29 -10.03
N LEU A 88 -89.55 107.57 -9.94
CA LEU A 88 -88.16 107.99 -9.68
C LEU A 88 -87.74 107.58 -8.26
N THR A 89 -88.61 107.72 -7.26
CA THR A 89 -88.32 107.28 -5.89
C THR A 89 -88.18 105.77 -5.79
N LEU A 90 -89.04 104.99 -6.47
CA LEU A 90 -88.90 103.53 -6.57
C LEU A 90 -87.59 103.10 -7.23
N LYS A 91 -87.21 103.74 -8.35
CA LYS A 91 -85.94 103.48 -9.01
C LYS A 91 -84.75 103.83 -8.12
N LYS A 92 -84.87 104.85 -7.26
CA LYS A 92 -83.84 105.20 -6.28
C LYS A 92 -83.72 104.10 -5.22
N VAL A 93 -84.81 103.69 -4.59
CA VAL A 93 -84.80 102.62 -3.56
C VAL A 93 -84.25 101.29 -4.10
N ASN A 94 -84.60 100.92 -5.33
CA ASN A 94 -84.07 99.71 -5.96
C ASN A 94 -82.55 99.80 -6.19
N ARG A 95 -82.05 100.97 -6.63
CA ARG A 95 -80.60 101.21 -6.75
C ARG A 95 -79.89 101.08 -5.41
N LEU A 96 -80.43 101.67 -4.33
CA LEU A 96 -79.88 101.56 -2.99
C LEU A 96 -79.79 100.09 -2.52
N ASP A 97 -80.83 99.29 -2.74
CA ASP A 97 -80.83 97.84 -2.43
C ASP A 97 -79.75 97.09 -3.23
N LYS A 98 -79.60 97.37 -4.52
CA LYS A 98 -78.53 96.78 -5.34
C LYS A 98 -77.13 97.17 -4.86
N HIS A 99 -76.94 98.41 -4.41
CA HIS A 99 -75.68 98.84 -3.80
C HIS A 99 -75.40 98.05 -2.51
N ARG A 100 -76.38 97.90 -1.61
CA ARG A 100 -76.23 97.08 -0.38
C ARG A 100 -75.88 95.63 -0.68
N LEU A 101 -76.61 95.02 -1.61
CA LEU A 101 -76.39 93.62 -2.01
C LEU A 101 -74.97 93.43 -2.59
N LYS A 102 -74.52 94.39 -3.41
CA LYS A 102 -73.17 94.38 -3.96
C LYS A 102 -72.11 94.47 -2.86
N VAL A 103 -72.24 95.42 -1.93
CA VAL A 103 -71.29 95.57 -0.81
C VAL A 103 -71.22 94.30 0.05
N ALA A 104 -72.37 93.71 0.40
CA ALA A 104 -72.41 92.47 1.18
C ALA A 104 -71.76 91.29 0.42
N LYS A 105 -72.04 91.18 -0.88
CA LYS A 105 -71.45 90.14 -1.73
C LYS A 105 -69.95 90.30 -1.88
N ASP A 106 -69.47 91.53 -2.07
CA ASP A 106 -68.05 91.85 -2.20
C ASP A 106 -67.31 91.57 -0.87
N ALA A 107 -67.91 91.92 0.28
CA ALA A 107 -67.34 91.62 1.60
C ALA A 107 -67.23 90.11 1.88
N VAL A 108 -68.28 89.33 1.55
CA VAL A 108 -68.24 87.87 1.68
C VAL A 108 -67.19 87.27 0.73
N ASN A 109 -67.12 87.77 -0.50
CA ASN A 109 -66.16 87.30 -1.48
C ASN A 109 -64.71 87.61 -1.06
N GLU A 110 -64.45 88.77 -0.46
CA GLU A 110 -63.13 89.13 0.07
C GLU A 110 -62.72 88.19 1.22
N LYS A 111 -63.63 87.90 2.16
CA LYS A 111 -63.36 86.96 3.26
C LYS A 111 -63.16 85.53 2.74
N LYS A 112 -63.97 85.11 1.77
CA LYS A 112 -63.81 83.81 1.10
C LYS A 112 -62.44 83.70 0.44
N GLN A 113 -62.02 84.71 -0.33
CA GLN A 113 -60.69 84.74 -0.96
C GLN A 113 -59.56 84.64 0.08
N LYS A 114 -59.69 85.31 1.24
CA LYS A 114 -58.71 85.20 2.33
C LYS A 114 -58.66 83.78 2.91
N VAL A 115 -59.80 83.13 3.13
CA VAL A 115 -59.87 81.74 3.60
C VAL A 115 -59.29 80.78 2.58
N ASP A 116 -59.61 80.96 1.29
CA ASP A 116 -59.05 80.15 0.20
C ASP A 116 -57.52 80.28 0.14
N ASN A 117 -56.98 81.48 0.35
CA ASN A 117 -55.53 81.71 0.43
C ASN A 117 -54.89 80.99 1.63
N PHE A 118 -55.50 81.06 2.82
CA PHE A 118 -54.99 80.33 3.99
C PHE A 118 -55.13 78.81 3.81
N HIS A 119 -56.21 78.34 3.18
CA HIS A 119 -56.39 76.94 2.88
C HIS A 119 -55.33 76.43 1.90
N LEU A 120 -54.96 77.24 0.89
CA LEU A 120 -53.87 76.93 -0.02
C LEU A 120 -52.51 76.84 0.71
N GLN A 121 -52.23 77.77 1.63
CA GLN A 121 -51.02 77.72 2.45
C GLN A 121 -50.98 76.46 3.33
N LEU A 122 -52.11 76.10 3.95
CA LEU A 122 -52.22 74.88 4.74
C LEU A 122 -52.01 73.63 3.88
N GLN A 123 -52.60 73.59 2.68
CA GLN A 123 -52.38 72.48 1.75
C GLN A 123 -50.90 72.35 1.37
N ASN A 124 -50.23 73.46 1.03
CA ASN A 124 -48.80 73.46 0.72
C ASN A 124 -47.95 72.88 1.87
N LEU A 125 -48.20 73.31 3.11
CA LEU A 125 -47.52 72.80 4.30
C LEU A 125 -47.84 71.31 4.55
N THR A 126 -49.08 70.90 4.33
CA THR A 126 -49.49 69.50 4.47
C THR A 126 -48.78 68.62 3.44
N TYR A 127 -48.66 69.09 2.20
CA TYR A 127 -47.88 68.40 1.17
C TYR A 127 -46.40 68.31 1.54
N GLU A 128 -45.80 69.38 2.06
CA GLU A 128 -44.42 69.39 2.51
C GLU A 128 -44.19 68.41 3.66
N MET A 129 -45.07 68.42 4.68
CA MET A 129 -45.03 67.46 5.78
C MET A 129 -45.15 66.02 5.28
N MET A 130 -46.11 65.74 4.38
CA MET A 130 -46.26 64.40 3.80
C MET A 130 -45.05 63.99 2.96
N HIS A 131 -44.44 64.92 2.23
CA HIS A 131 -43.23 64.64 1.46
C HIS A 131 -42.06 64.31 2.39
N LEU A 132 -41.81 65.14 3.40
CA LEU A 132 -40.76 64.92 4.39
C LEU A 132 -40.99 63.62 5.16
N GLN A 133 -42.22 63.32 5.55
CA GLN A 133 -42.53 62.07 6.23
C GLN A 133 -42.29 60.86 5.31
N LYS A 134 -42.69 60.93 4.03
CA LYS A 134 -42.36 59.89 3.05
C LYS A 134 -40.84 59.74 2.88
N GLU A 135 -40.10 60.84 2.89
CA GLU A 135 -38.65 60.84 2.77
C GLU A 135 -37.98 60.23 4.01
N VAL A 136 -38.42 60.59 5.22
CA VAL A 136 -37.98 59.96 6.47
C VAL A 136 -38.30 58.48 6.48
N THR A 137 -39.51 58.09 6.08
CA THR A 137 -39.90 56.67 6.03
C THR A 137 -39.02 55.93 5.03
N LYS A 138 -38.77 56.51 3.85
CA LYS A 138 -37.85 55.95 2.86
C LYS A 138 -36.41 55.83 3.37
N CYS A 139 -35.94 56.79 4.16
CA CYS A 139 -34.63 56.73 4.81
C CYS A 139 -34.57 55.68 5.93
N MET A 140 -35.66 55.44 6.66
CA MET A 140 -35.76 54.41 7.70
C MET A 140 -35.95 53.00 7.11
N GLU A 141 -36.57 52.90 5.93
CA GLU A 141 -36.68 51.67 5.14
C GLU A 141 -35.37 51.31 4.42
N PHE A 142 -34.36 52.18 4.48
CA PHE A 142 -33.04 51.85 3.99
C PHE A 142 -32.44 50.74 4.84
N ARG A 143 -32.51 49.52 4.32
CA ARG A 143 -31.75 48.39 4.83
C ARG A 143 -30.43 48.33 4.11
N SER A 144 -29.35 48.42 4.88
CA SER A 144 -28.02 48.22 4.37
C SER A 144 -27.74 46.72 4.27
N ARG A 145 -26.91 46.33 3.29
CA ARG A 145 -26.67 44.91 2.96
C ARG A 145 -25.93 44.14 4.07
N ASP A 146 -25.39 44.83 5.06
CA ASP A 146 -24.74 44.25 6.23
C ASP A 146 -25.70 43.58 7.22
N GLU A 147 -27.00 43.90 7.20
CA GLU A 147 -28.00 43.23 8.05
C GLU A 147 -28.28 41.78 7.62
N GLU A 148 -28.02 41.43 6.37
CA GLU A 148 -28.27 40.09 5.80
C GLU A 148 -27.02 39.18 5.84
N ILE A 149 -25.88 39.70 6.29
CA ILE A 149 -24.62 38.96 6.28
C ILE A 149 -24.38 38.31 7.64
N ASP A 150 -24.31 36.98 7.65
CA ASP A 150 -23.86 36.21 8.80
C ASP A 150 -22.38 36.51 9.07
N LEU A 151 -22.12 37.16 10.20
CA LEU A 151 -20.80 37.55 10.67
C LEU A 151 -20.22 36.49 11.60
N VAL A 152 -18.89 36.38 11.62
CA VAL A 152 -18.17 35.50 12.55
C VAL A 152 -18.51 35.89 14.01
N PRO A 153 -18.79 34.90 14.90
CA PRO A 153 -19.08 35.16 16.29
C PRO A 153 -18.05 36.04 16.98
N VAL A 154 -18.52 36.90 17.89
CA VAL A 154 -17.67 37.90 18.59
C VAL A 154 -16.50 37.25 19.32
N GLU A 155 -16.73 36.05 19.86
CA GLU A 155 -15.76 35.28 20.64
C GLU A 155 -14.59 34.79 19.79
N GLU A 156 -14.88 34.31 18.57
CA GLU A 156 -13.87 33.85 17.62
C GLU A 156 -13.08 35.01 17.06
N PHE A 157 -13.75 36.11 16.70
CA PHE A 157 -13.10 37.35 16.27
C PHE A 157 -12.14 37.89 17.35
N ARG A 158 -12.55 37.94 18.62
CA ARG A 158 -11.71 38.43 19.72
C ARG A 158 -10.50 37.54 20.03
N ARG A 159 -10.55 36.26 19.65
CA ARG A 159 -9.48 35.27 19.85
C ARG A 159 -8.45 35.28 18.72
N GLU A 160 -8.92 35.42 17.47
CA GLU A 160 -8.10 35.17 16.28
C GLU A 160 -7.72 36.45 15.51
N ALA A 161 -8.33 37.59 15.81
CA ALA A 161 -8.02 38.83 15.12
C ALA A 161 -6.63 39.39 15.52
N PRO A 162 -5.77 39.73 14.54
CA PRO A 162 -4.50 40.43 14.79
C PRO A 162 -4.72 41.77 15.50
N ALA A 163 -3.73 42.17 16.32
CA ALA A 163 -3.77 43.41 17.10
C ALA A 163 -3.92 44.69 16.24
N ASP A 164 -3.50 44.65 14.96
CA ASP A 164 -3.64 45.76 14.01
C ASP A 164 -5.11 46.08 13.66
N VAL A 165 -5.98 45.06 13.67
CA VAL A 165 -7.41 45.18 13.39
C VAL A 165 -8.21 45.30 14.69
N LEU A 166 -7.74 44.65 15.76
CA LEU A 166 -8.35 44.69 17.08
C LEU A 166 -7.85 45.91 17.88
N LYS A 167 -8.29 47.11 17.52
CA LYS A 167 -8.10 48.31 18.35
C LYS A 167 -9.03 48.28 19.58
N ARG A 168 -8.69 47.44 20.56
CA ARG A 168 -9.52 47.11 21.74
C ARG A 168 -10.14 48.33 22.41
N ASP A 169 -9.37 49.41 22.54
CA ASP A 169 -9.79 50.66 23.21
C ASP A 169 -10.97 51.38 22.52
N VAL A 170 -11.13 51.23 21.20
CA VAL A 170 -12.19 51.89 20.41
C VAL A 170 -13.34 50.92 20.10
N THR A 171 -13.03 49.63 19.94
CA THR A 171 -14.02 48.61 19.57
C THR A 171 -14.93 48.18 20.72
N ASP A 172 -14.50 48.33 21.97
CA ASP A 172 -15.35 48.01 23.13
C ASP A 172 -16.26 49.19 23.54
N ALA A 173 -15.96 50.41 23.09
CA ALA A 173 -16.76 51.61 23.35
C ALA A 173 -17.94 51.77 22.36
N ASP A 174 -17.73 51.48 21.07
CA ASP A 174 -18.71 51.71 20.00
C ASP A 174 -19.10 50.41 19.25
N PRO A 175 -20.39 49.99 19.31
CA PRO A 175 -20.88 48.81 18.57
C PRO A 175 -20.69 48.89 17.04
N HIS A 176 -20.72 50.09 16.48
CA HIS A 176 -20.50 50.31 15.05
C HIS A 176 -19.03 50.08 14.64
N GLN A 177 -18.08 50.53 15.46
CA GLN A 177 -16.65 50.30 15.20
C GLN A 177 -16.30 48.81 15.32
N LEU A 178 -16.95 48.10 16.24
CA LEU A 178 -16.84 46.66 16.39
C LEU A 178 -17.31 45.91 15.13
N THR A 179 -18.45 46.30 14.54
CA THR A 179 -18.96 45.67 13.31
C THR A 179 -18.08 45.97 12.10
N LEU A 180 -17.57 47.20 11.96
CA LEU A 180 -16.60 47.56 10.91
C LEU A 180 -15.29 46.77 11.01
N ALA A 181 -14.74 46.61 12.22
CA ALA A 181 -13.51 45.84 12.43
C ALA A 181 -13.69 44.36 12.06
N ARG A 182 -14.86 43.78 12.38
CA ARG A 182 -15.21 42.41 11.98
C ARG A 182 -15.32 42.25 10.47
N LEU A 183 -16.01 43.18 9.79
CA LEU A 183 -16.14 43.18 8.33
C LEU A 183 -14.79 43.30 7.64
N GLN A 184 -13.89 44.15 8.16
CA GLN A 184 -12.54 44.30 7.62
C GLN A 184 -11.72 43.03 7.80
N TRP A 185 -11.80 42.39 8.97
CA TRP A 185 -11.10 41.13 9.23
C TRP A 185 -11.61 40.01 8.34
N GLU A 186 -12.92 39.84 8.21
CA GLU A 186 -13.51 38.85 7.30
C GLU A 186 -13.12 39.11 5.85
N LEU A 187 -13.07 40.36 5.42
CA LEU A 187 -12.62 40.72 4.07
C LEU A 187 -11.18 40.28 3.86
N VAL A 188 -10.28 40.52 4.83
CA VAL A 188 -8.89 40.07 4.76
C VAL A 188 -8.82 38.55 4.73
N GLN A 189 -9.58 37.86 5.59
CA GLN A 189 -9.63 36.40 5.61
C GLN A 189 -10.16 35.82 4.30
N ARG A 190 -11.26 36.34 3.75
CA ARG A 190 -11.83 35.89 2.47
C ARG A 190 -10.86 36.15 1.31
N LYS A 191 -10.10 37.26 1.34
CA LYS A 191 -9.03 37.51 0.36
C LYS A 191 -7.91 36.48 0.47
N GLN A 192 -7.45 36.16 1.68
CA GLN A 192 -6.43 35.15 1.92
C GLN A 192 -6.90 33.75 1.50
N LEU A 193 -8.13 33.37 1.86
CA LEU A 193 -8.74 32.11 1.47
C LEU A 193 -8.93 32.01 -0.04
N SER A 194 -9.38 33.08 -0.70
CA SER A 194 -9.47 33.14 -2.16
C SER A 194 -8.10 33.00 -2.85
N GLN A 195 -7.04 33.55 -2.25
CA GLN A 195 -5.68 33.39 -2.77
C GLN A 195 -5.17 31.95 -2.57
N LYS A 196 -5.41 31.35 -1.40
CA LYS A 196 -5.09 29.94 -1.13
C LYS A 196 -5.84 29.01 -2.08
N LEU A 197 -7.13 29.24 -2.27
CA LEU A 197 -7.99 28.47 -3.17
C LEU A 197 -7.46 28.55 -4.62
N ARG A 198 -7.17 29.76 -5.12
CA ARG A 198 -6.55 29.92 -6.45
C ARG A 198 -5.19 29.22 -6.57
N GLY A 199 -4.39 29.22 -5.50
CA GLY A 199 -3.12 28.47 -5.44
C GLY A 199 -3.34 26.96 -5.53
N LEU A 200 -4.30 26.42 -4.77
CA LEU A 200 -4.68 25.01 -4.80
C LEU A 200 -5.26 24.60 -6.15
N GLU A 201 -6.13 25.41 -6.76
CA GLU A 201 -6.66 25.17 -8.11
C GLU A 201 -5.56 25.13 -9.17
N SER A 202 -4.57 26.03 -9.08
CA SER A 202 -3.41 26.03 -9.97
C SER A 202 -2.58 24.74 -9.83
N MET A 203 -2.33 24.30 -8.59
CA MET A 203 -1.63 23.03 -8.32
C MET A 203 -2.44 21.81 -8.77
N GLN A 204 -3.76 21.81 -8.55
CA GLN A 204 -4.64 20.76 -9.04
C GLN A 204 -4.58 20.69 -10.58
N ALA A 205 -4.61 21.83 -11.26
CA ALA A 205 -4.50 21.91 -12.71
C ALA A 205 -3.11 21.52 -13.24
N SER A 206 -2.01 21.73 -12.48
CA SER A 206 -0.69 21.23 -12.87
C SER A 206 -0.60 19.72 -12.71
N TYR A 207 -1.06 19.16 -11.59
CA TYR A 207 -1.07 17.71 -11.37
C TYR A 207 -1.98 16.99 -12.36
N ALA A 208 -3.16 17.54 -12.67
CA ALA A 208 -4.03 16.97 -13.70
C ALA A 208 -3.32 16.91 -15.07
N ARG A 209 -2.57 17.96 -15.45
CA ARG A 209 -1.77 17.98 -16.67
C ARG A 209 -0.62 16.98 -16.64
N GLU A 210 0.06 16.80 -15.51
CA GLU A 210 1.13 15.81 -15.37
C GLU A 210 0.60 14.38 -15.43
N ILE A 211 -0.53 14.11 -14.79
CA ILE A 211 -1.21 12.82 -14.85
C ILE A 211 -1.62 12.52 -16.28
N GLU A 212 -2.20 13.49 -16.99
CA GLU A 212 -2.60 13.28 -18.39
C GLU A 212 -1.39 13.00 -19.28
N LYS A 213 -0.30 13.78 -19.15
CA LYS A 213 0.96 13.49 -19.87
C LYS A 213 1.51 12.10 -19.58
N LYS A 214 1.47 11.66 -18.32
CA LYS A 214 1.91 10.30 -17.94
C LYS A 214 0.98 9.24 -18.52
N ARG A 215 -0.33 9.47 -18.54
CA ARG A 215 -1.31 8.57 -19.17
C ARG A 215 -1.11 8.49 -20.68
N GLU A 216 -0.93 9.61 -21.36
CA GLU A 216 -0.59 9.66 -22.79
C GLU A 216 0.72 8.91 -23.07
N CYS A 217 1.75 9.12 -22.25
CA CYS A 217 3.02 8.38 -22.34
C CYS A 217 2.82 6.87 -22.17
N LEU A 218 2.07 6.43 -21.16
CA LEU A 218 1.76 5.01 -20.96
C LEU A 218 0.94 4.44 -22.12
N SER A 219 -0.07 5.18 -22.60
CA SER A 219 -0.93 4.78 -23.71
C SER A 219 -0.21 4.72 -25.06
N SER A 220 0.90 5.45 -25.22
CA SER A 220 1.75 5.39 -26.41
C SER A 220 2.84 4.32 -26.29
N ILE A 221 3.37 4.09 -25.09
CA ILE A 221 4.34 3.01 -24.83
C ILE A 221 3.71 1.63 -25.03
N GLN A 222 2.48 1.41 -24.55
CA GLN A 222 1.81 0.11 -24.66
C GLN A 222 1.71 -0.44 -26.11
N PRO A 223 1.19 0.30 -27.11
CA PRO A 223 1.15 -0.17 -28.49
C PRO A 223 2.55 -0.25 -29.11
N THR A 224 3.49 0.62 -28.71
CA THR A 224 4.88 0.55 -29.19
C THR A 224 5.55 -0.75 -28.73
N LEU A 225 5.35 -1.14 -27.46
CA LEU A 225 5.85 -2.41 -26.91
C LEU A 225 5.15 -3.61 -27.56
N GLN A 226 3.84 -3.55 -27.79
CA GLN A 226 3.12 -4.60 -28.51
C GLN A 226 3.65 -4.77 -29.93
N ALA A 227 3.87 -3.67 -30.67
CA ALA A 227 4.45 -3.72 -32.01
C ALA A 227 5.87 -4.31 -32.01
N VAL A 228 6.70 -4.00 -31.01
CA VAL A 228 8.02 -4.61 -30.84
C VAL A 228 7.91 -6.11 -30.55
N LEU A 229 6.94 -6.51 -29.72
CA LEU A 229 6.70 -7.91 -29.37
C LEU A 229 6.24 -8.70 -30.61
N GLU A 230 5.26 -8.18 -31.36
CA GLU A 230 4.79 -8.76 -32.63
C GLU A 230 5.90 -8.83 -33.68
N ALA A 231 6.72 -7.78 -33.81
CA ALA A 231 7.86 -7.78 -34.74
C ALA A 231 8.94 -8.81 -34.34
N ALA A 232 9.11 -9.08 -33.04
CA ALA A 232 10.07 -10.03 -32.53
C ALA A 232 9.57 -11.49 -32.53
N GLN A 233 8.26 -11.74 -32.59
CA GLN A 233 7.67 -13.08 -32.63
C GLN A 233 8.20 -14.00 -33.76
N PRO A 234 8.32 -13.57 -35.03
CA PRO A 234 8.86 -14.46 -36.07
C PRO A 234 10.32 -14.83 -35.81
N LEU A 235 11.13 -13.87 -35.34
CA LEU A 235 12.51 -14.13 -34.94
C LEU A 235 12.60 -15.08 -33.74
N GLN A 236 11.69 -14.96 -32.77
CA GLN A 236 11.61 -15.88 -31.62
C GLN A 236 11.23 -17.30 -32.05
N ALA A 237 10.28 -17.44 -32.99
CA ALA A 237 9.89 -18.73 -33.54
C ALA A 237 11.03 -19.39 -34.32
N ASP A 238 11.75 -18.62 -35.14
CA ASP A 238 12.89 -19.10 -35.94
C ASP A 238 14.10 -19.48 -35.06
N LEU A 239 14.30 -18.77 -33.94
CA LEU A 239 15.35 -19.08 -32.95
C LEU A 239 14.92 -20.15 -31.92
N GLY A 240 13.66 -20.59 -31.95
CA GLY A 240 13.13 -21.59 -31.01
C GLY A 240 13.10 -21.14 -29.55
N LEU A 241 12.89 -19.85 -29.28
CA LEU A 241 12.87 -19.28 -27.92
C LEU A 241 11.43 -19.18 -27.38
N PRO A 242 11.00 -20.03 -26.42
CA PRO A 242 9.62 -20.04 -25.90
C PRO A 242 9.42 -18.98 -24.80
N LEU A 243 9.63 -17.69 -25.12
CA LEU A 243 9.52 -16.60 -24.13
C LEU A 243 8.09 -16.45 -23.56
N GLN A 244 7.05 -16.81 -24.32
CA GLN A 244 5.65 -16.71 -23.86
C GLN A 244 5.28 -17.79 -22.83
N ALA A 245 5.85 -18.99 -22.90
CA ALA A 245 5.61 -20.03 -21.89
C ALA A 245 6.22 -19.61 -20.53
N HIS A 246 7.44 -19.07 -20.57
CA HIS A 246 8.10 -18.56 -19.39
C HIS A 246 7.48 -17.27 -18.84
N GLN A 247 6.72 -16.49 -19.63
CA GLN A 247 6.03 -15.30 -19.11
C GLN A 247 5.00 -15.64 -18.03
N ALA A 248 4.25 -16.74 -18.18
CA ALA A 248 3.30 -17.18 -17.17
C ALA A 248 4.02 -17.58 -15.87
N GLU A 249 5.13 -18.32 -16.00
CA GLU A 249 5.97 -18.73 -14.88
C GLU A 249 6.65 -17.53 -14.20
N HIS A 250 7.17 -16.58 -14.97
CA HIS A 250 7.74 -15.33 -14.44
C HIS A 250 6.68 -14.43 -13.79
N ALA A 251 5.45 -14.42 -14.31
CA ALA A 251 4.33 -13.70 -13.69
C ALA A 251 3.91 -14.33 -12.36
N SER A 252 4.09 -15.63 -12.15
CA SER A 252 3.98 -16.25 -10.81
C SER A 252 5.21 -15.97 -9.94
N ALA A 253 6.41 -15.92 -10.52
CA ALA A 253 7.66 -15.69 -9.81
C ALA A 253 7.77 -14.29 -9.17
N GLN A 254 7.01 -13.30 -9.67
CA GLN A 254 6.96 -11.95 -9.06
C GLN A 254 6.44 -11.96 -7.61
N TYR A 255 5.71 -13.01 -7.21
CA TYR A 255 5.14 -13.16 -5.87
C TYR A 255 6.05 -13.96 -4.92
N LEU A 256 7.23 -14.40 -5.38
CA LEU A 256 8.22 -15.06 -4.54
C LEU A 256 8.93 -14.04 -3.63
N ALA A 257 9.30 -14.49 -2.43
CA ALA A 257 10.23 -13.73 -1.60
C ALA A 257 11.55 -13.48 -2.35
N ARG A 258 12.18 -12.32 -2.14
CA ARG A 258 13.41 -11.93 -2.85
C ARG A 258 14.49 -13.02 -2.90
N PRO A 259 14.79 -13.75 -1.80
CA PRO A 259 15.79 -14.83 -1.85
C PRO A 259 15.35 -16.03 -2.71
N LEU A 260 14.07 -16.40 -2.66
CA LEU A 260 13.51 -17.48 -3.50
C LEU A 260 13.46 -17.08 -4.97
N TYR A 261 13.19 -15.81 -5.27
CA TYR A 261 13.24 -15.29 -6.64
C TYR A 261 14.65 -15.38 -7.23
N VAL A 262 15.68 -14.99 -6.46
CA VAL A 262 17.08 -15.10 -6.90
C VAL A 262 17.43 -16.57 -7.17
N LEU A 263 17.06 -17.48 -6.27
CA LEU A 263 17.26 -18.92 -6.45
C LEU A 263 16.56 -19.44 -7.71
N TYR A 264 15.28 -19.07 -7.90
CA TYR A 264 14.50 -19.47 -9.07
C TYR A 264 15.14 -18.99 -10.37
N VAL A 265 15.55 -17.72 -10.44
CA VAL A 265 16.20 -17.16 -11.63
C VAL A 265 17.54 -17.85 -11.93
N GLN A 266 18.34 -18.15 -10.89
CA GLN A 266 19.60 -18.87 -11.07
C GLN A 266 19.39 -20.31 -11.53
N ALA A 267 18.44 -21.03 -10.92
CA ALA A 267 18.12 -22.40 -11.28
C ALA A 267 17.52 -22.49 -12.69
N ALA A 268 16.56 -21.61 -13.04
CA ALA A 268 15.96 -21.54 -14.36
C ALA A 268 16.99 -21.17 -15.44
N ALA A 269 17.91 -20.23 -15.14
CA ALA A 269 18.99 -19.87 -16.06
C ALA A 269 19.93 -21.06 -16.31
N TYR A 270 20.24 -21.86 -15.29
CA TYR A 270 21.07 -23.04 -15.42
C TYR A 270 20.36 -24.16 -16.20
N GLN A 271 19.08 -24.42 -15.91
CA GLN A 271 18.25 -25.38 -16.66
C GLN A 271 18.22 -25.02 -18.15
N HIS A 272 18.04 -23.74 -18.48
CA HIS A 272 18.05 -23.27 -19.86
C HIS A 272 19.43 -23.40 -20.54
N ALA A 273 20.52 -23.20 -19.79
CA ALA A 273 21.87 -23.24 -20.35
C ALA A 273 22.39 -24.66 -20.62
N TYR A 274 22.13 -25.60 -19.70
CA TYR A 274 22.69 -26.95 -19.73
C TYR A 274 21.68 -28.07 -20.02
N GLY A 275 20.38 -27.75 -20.20
CA GLY A 275 19.32 -28.72 -20.53
C GLY A 275 18.79 -29.51 -19.32
N ASP A 276 18.11 -30.64 -19.59
CA ASP A 276 17.36 -31.54 -18.67
C ASP A 276 18.20 -32.21 -17.56
N CYS A 277 19.11 -31.49 -16.92
CA CYS A 277 19.81 -31.96 -15.73
C CYS A 277 18.87 -31.97 -14.50
N PHE A 278 17.99 -30.98 -14.38
CA PHE A 278 16.94 -30.91 -13.36
C PHE A 278 15.74 -30.09 -13.83
N GLU A 279 14.57 -30.40 -13.27
CA GLU A 279 13.34 -29.64 -13.47
C GLU A 279 13.15 -28.63 -12.34
N VAL A 280 12.88 -27.37 -12.67
CA VAL A 280 12.54 -26.31 -11.70
C VAL A 280 11.03 -26.11 -11.67
N GLY A 281 10.43 -26.18 -10.49
CA GLY A 281 9.01 -25.94 -10.27
C GLY A 281 8.76 -24.92 -9.15
N MET A 282 7.61 -24.26 -9.19
CA MET A 282 7.08 -23.46 -8.08
C MET A 282 5.85 -24.15 -7.53
N GLU A 283 5.83 -24.41 -6.23
CA GLU A 283 4.70 -25.02 -5.53
C GLU A 283 4.14 -24.03 -4.49
N GLY A 284 2.81 -24.06 -4.28
CA GLY A 284 2.14 -23.27 -3.26
C GLY A 284 1.01 -22.37 -3.76
N SER A 285 0.47 -21.56 -2.85
CA SER A 285 -0.68 -20.68 -3.13
C SER A 285 -0.22 -19.28 -3.55
N VAL A 286 -0.45 -18.93 -4.82
CA VAL A 286 -0.15 -17.59 -5.36
C VAL A 286 -1.03 -16.52 -4.70
N GLU A 287 -2.25 -16.87 -4.31
CA GLU A 287 -3.24 -15.94 -3.70
C GLU A 287 -2.81 -15.51 -2.29
N GLU A 288 -2.32 -16.44 -1.47
CA GLU A 288 -1.79 -16.13 -0.13
C GLU A 288 -0.52 -15.28 -0.19
N SER A 289 0.34 -15.51 -1.19
CA SER A 289 1.52 -14.68 -1.43
C SER A 289 1.16 -13.25 -1.85
N LYS A 290 0.10 -13.04 -2.65
CA LYS A 290 -0.38 -11.69 -3.00
C LYS A 290 -0.85 -10.93 -1.76
N ALA A 291 -1.65 -11.57 -0.92
CA ALA A 291 -2.16 -10.96 0.31
C ALA A 291 -1.02 -10.58 1.29
N LEU A 292 0.05 -11.39 1.37
CA LEU A 292 1.24 -11.08 2.17
C LEU A 292 2.06 -9.90 1.61
N LEU A 293 2.12 -9.74 0.29
CA LEU A 293 2.77 -8.61 -0.36
C LEU A 293 2.00 -7.30 -0.17
N GLU A 294 0.66 -7.34 -0.28
CA GLU A 294 -0.20 -6.18 -0.02
C GLU A 294 -0.09 -5.74 1.43
N THR A 295 -0.16 -6.66 2.40
CA THR A 295 0.00 -6.33 3.82
C THR A 295 1.41 -5.84 4.19
N THR A 296 2.47 -6.31 3.54
CA THR A 296 3.83 -5.77 3.77
C THR A 296 4.05 -4.42 3.11
N GLN A 297 3.33 -4.08 2.04
CA GLN A 297 3.34 -2.74 1.44
C GLN A 297 2.55 -1.74 2.30
N GLU A 298 1.35 -2.11 2.78
CA GLU A 298 0.54 -1.26 3.66
C GLU A 298 1.30 -0.89 4.96
N ASN A 299 2.01 -1.85 5.57
CA ASN A 299 2.82 -1.57 6.77
C ASN A 299 4.05 -0.69 6.50
N ARG A 300 4.60 -0.68 5.28
CA ARG A 300 5.74 0.20 4.93
C ARG A 300 5.31 1.64 4.70
N ASP A 301 4.09 1.86 4.23
CA ASP A 301 3.54 3.19 4.03
C ASP A 301 3.17 3.86 5.37
N GLU A 302 2.85 3.08 6.42
CA GLU A 302 2.66 3.58 7.79
C GLU A 302 3.98 3.97 8.49
N ASP A 303 5.10 3.27 8.21
CA ASP A 303 6.42 3.52 8.85
C ASP A 303 7.26 4.61 8.14
N SER A 304 6.85 5.08 6.95
CA SER A 304 7.56 6.12 6.19
C SER A 304 7.25 7.56 6.63
N GLY A 305 6.44 7.73 7.68
CA GLY A 305 5.92 8.99 8.18
C GLY A 305 6.53 9.49 9.49
N GLU A 306 7.80 9.22 9.81
CA GLU A 306 8.45 9.86 10.98
C GLU A 306 9.29 11.07 10.55
N SER A 307 8.67 12.24 10.66
CA SER A 307 9.35 13.53 10.84
C SER A 307 8.82 14.16 12.13
N ASP A 308 9.72 14.31 13.10
CA ASP A 308 9.73 15.25 14.22
C ASP A 308 8.39 15.87 14.68
N GLN A 309 7.91 15.45 15.85
CA GLN A 309 7.44 16.38 16.89
C GLN A 309 7.21 15.72 18.26
N GLU A 310 7.73 16.40 19.29
CA GLU A 310 7.56 16.10 20.71
C GLU A 310 6.10 16.19 21.20
N GLU A 311 5.84 15.43 22.27
CA GLU A 311 4.75 15.52 23.25
C GLU A 311 3.44 16.22 22.87
N SER A 312 2.34 15.46 22.81
CA SER A 312 1.18 15.78 23.64
C SER A 312 0.25 14.58 23.86
N ASN A 313 -0.08 14.41 25.13
CA ASN A 313 -0.97 13.43 25.71
C ASN A 313 -2.43 13.88 25.50
N ALA A 314 -3.25 13.18 24.71
CA ALA A 314 -4.72 13.21 24.83
C ALA A 314 -5.38 12.14 23.94
N GLY A 315 -6.12 11.24 24.56
CA GLY A 315 -6.73 10.08 23.91
C GLY A 315 -7.78 10.41 22.85
N LYS A 316 -7.79 9.58 21.80
CA LYS A 316 -8.98 9.34 20.97
C LYS A 316 -9.11 7.84 20.68
N ARG A 317 -10.30 7.36 21.03
CA ARG A 317 -10.83 6.00 20.88
C ARG A 317 -10.51 5.39 19.51
N HIS A 318 -9.66 4.37 19.47
CA HIS A 318 -9.62 3.45 18.34
C HIS A 318 -10.60 2.29 18.56
N ARG A 319 -11.41 2.11 17.51
CA ARG A 319 -12.49 1.16 17.31
C ARG A 319 -11.99 -0.28 17.56
N ARG A 320 -12.59 -0.94 18.55
CA ARG A 320 -12.40 -2.38 18.82
C ARG A 320 -12.94 -3.19 17.65
N LEU A 321 -12.08 -3.56 16.70
CA LEU A 321 -12.36 -4.68 15.79
C LEU A 321 -12.09 -5.97 16.56
N THR A 322 -13.16 -6.72 16.78
CA THR A 322 -13.16 -8.03 17.41
C THR A 322 -12.42 -9.04 16.54
N ARG A 323 -11.12 -9.25 16.80
CA ARG A 323 -10.39 -10.41 16.29
C ARG A 323 -10.79 -11.65 17.09
N SER A 324 -11.79 -12.34 16.57
CA SER A 324 -12.03 -13.75 16.90
C SER A 324 -11.05 -14.60 16.08
N GLY A 325 -10.41 -15.58 16.71
CA GLY A 325 -9.58 -16.58 16.03
C GLY A 325 -8.20 -16.80 16.68
N ALA A 326 -8.12 -17.85 17.50
CA ALA A 326 -6.97 -18.69 17.86
C ALA A 326 -5.62 -18.01 18.19
N GLY A 327 -5.17 -18.18 19.44
CA GLY A 327 -3.80 -17.91 19.85
C GLY A 327 -2.82 -18.86 19.16
N SER A 328 -2.16 -18.40 18.09
CA SER A 328 -0.92 -19.00 17.64
C SER A 328 0.15 -18.73 18.70
N SER A 329 0.88 -19.75 19.17
CA SER A 329 2.01 -19.56 20.07
C SER A 329 3.01 -18.56 19.48
N SER A 330 3.77 -17.84 20.31
CA SER A 330 4.85 -16.94 19.85
C SER A 330 5.82 -17.65 18.89
N VAL A 331 6.01 -18.96 19.10
CA VAL A 331 6.81 -19.85 18.27
C VAL A 331 6.23 -19.99 16.86
N ALA A 332 4.93 -20.24 16.70
CA ALA A 332 4.31 -20.35 15.38
C ALA A 332 4.41 -19.05 14.55
N LYS A 333 4.43 -17.88 15.21
CA LYS A 333 4.69 -16.60 14.55
C LYS A 333 6.15 -16.42 14.13
N CYS A 334 7.10 -16.97 14.91
CA CYS A 334 8.52 -16.94 14.60
C CYS A 334 8.88 -17.88 13.44
N LEU A 335 8.11 -18.96 13.26
CA LEU A 335 8.32 -20.00 12.24
C LEU A 335 7.43 -19.82 11.01
N GLN A 336 6.89 -18.62 10.79
CA GLN A 336 6.02 -18.35 9.66
C GLN A 336 6.77 -18.58 8.33
N LYS A 337 6.31 -19.59 7.60
CA LYS A 337 6.80 -19.95 6.27
C LYS A 337 6.17 -19.07 5.20
N HIS A 338 6.91 -18.83 4.14
CA HIS A 338 6.39 -18.26 2.90
C HIS A 338 5.48 -19.29 2.21
N PRO A 339 4.29 -18.90 1.70
CA PRO A 339 3.32 -19.84 1.14
C PRO A 339 3.71 -20.36 -0.25
N LEU A 340 4.64 -19.70 -0.95
CA LEU A 340 5.29 -20.24 -2.14
C LEU A 340 6.66 -20.82 -1.80
N THR A 341 6.94 -21.99 -2.37
CA THR A 341 8.20 -22.73 -2.29
C THR A 341 8.74 -22.98 -3.70
N VAL A 342 10.07 -23.11 -3.80
CA VAL A 342 10.73 -23.48 -5.06
C VAL A 342 11.18 -24.92 -4.96
N VAL A 343 10.93 -25.71 -6.00
CA VAL A 343 11.21 -27.14 -6.04
C VAL A 343 12.21 -27.43 -7.16
N LEU A 344 13.27 -28.14 -6.83
CA LEU A 344 14.24 -28.67 -7.80
C LEU A 344 14.13 -30.19 -7.84
N THR A 345 13.90 -30.76 -9.02
CA THR A 345 13.74 -32.20 -9.20
C THR A 345 14.85 -32.77 -10.07
N LEU A 346 15.61 -33.71 -9.51
CA LEU A 346 16.70 -34.43 -10.18
C LEU A 346 16.28 -35.89 -10.43
N GLN A 347 16.64 -36.45 -11.58
CA GLN A 347 16.34 -37.85 -11.92
C GLN A 347 17.63 -38.62 -12.28
N HIS A 348 17.82 -39.79 -11.68
CA HIS A 348 18.96 -40.67 -11.99
C HIS A 348 18.54 -42.15 -11.92
N LYS A 349 18.74 -42.92 -12.99
CA LYS A 349 18.39 -44.36 -13.09
C LYS A 349 16.97 -44.72 -12.61
N GLY A 350 16.01 -43.81 -12.78
CA GLY A 350 14.62 -44.00 -12.34
C GLY A 350 14.33 -43.60 -10.89
N TYR A 351 15.35 -43.20 -10.11
CA TYR A 351 15.18 -42.53 -8.82
C TYR A 351 15.01 -41.03 -9.02
N ARG A 352 14.11 -40.41 -8.25
CA ARG A 352 13.85 -38.97 -8.33
C ARG A 352 14.05 -38.31 -6.96
N LEU A 353 14.94 -37.31 -6.91
CA LEU A 353 15.23 -36.47 -5.76
C LEU A 353 14.54 -35.11 -5.94
N GLN A 354 13.62 -34.78 -5.04
CA GLN A 354 12.91 -33.51 -4.98
C GLN A 354 13.45 -32.68 -3.81
N MET A 355 13.98 -31.50 -4.09
CA MET A 355 14.48 -30.54 -3.10
C MET A 355 13.54 -29.34 -3.04
N THR A 356 12.83 -29.18 -1.93
CA THR A 356 11.89 -28.08 -1.72
C THR A 356 12.54 -27.00 -0.85
N PHE A 357 12.68 -25.80 -1.41
CA PHE A 357 13.22 -24.61 -0.77
C PHE A 357 12.06 -23.77 -0.22
N THR A 358 12.07 -23.57 1.10
CA THR A 358 11.07 -22.76 1.81
C THR A 358 11.75 -21.55 2.44
N TYR A 359 11.14 -20.38 2.33
CA TYR A 359 11.66 -19.18 3.00
C TYR A 359 10.91 -18.95 4.32
N VAL A 360 11.66 -18.76 5.40
CA VAL A 360 11.11 -18.45 6.73
C VAL A 360 11.20 -16.95 6.93
N ILE A 361 10.06 -16.28 6.91
CA ILE A 361 10.00 -14.81 6.82
C ILE A 361 10.65 -14.14 8.04
N PRO A 362 10.34 -14.51 9.30
CA PRO A 362 10.88 -13.81 10.48
C PRO A 362 12.36 -14.11 10.72
N LEU A 363 12.81 -15.31 10.34
CA LEU A 363 14.19 -15.78 10.55
C LEU A 363 15.14 -15.37 9.41
N HIS A 364 14.62 -14.84 8.30
CA HIS A 364 15.39 -14.46 7.11
C HIS A 364 16.32 -15.58 6.59
N ILE A 365 15.84 -16.81 6.60
CA ILE A 365 16.58 -18.01 6.21
C ILE A 365 15.79 -18.80 5.18
N VAL A 366 16.50 -19.41 4.23
CA VAL A 366 15.96 -20.45 3.34
C VAL A 366 16.23 -21.83 3.94
N THR A 367 15.20 -22.66 4.07
CA THR A 367 15.33 -24.06 4.50
C THR A 367 15.10 -25.01 3.34
N VAL A 368 15.73 -26.18 3.41
CA VAL A 368 15.65 -27.23 2.40
C VAL A 368 15.07 -28.49 3.03
N THR A 369 14.10 -29.07 2.35
CA THR A 369 13.61 -30.42 2.62
C THR A 369 13.81 -31.27 1.37
N ALA A 370 14.52 -32.39 1.50
CA ALA A 370 14.66 -33.36 0.43
C ALA A 370 13.59 -34.44 0.55
N ASN A 371 13.17 -35.00 -0.59
CA ASN A 371 12.33 -36.18 -0.67
C ASN A 371 12.85 -37.06 -1.82
N VAL A 372 13.00 -38.35 -1.56
CA VAL A 372 13.51 -39.32 -2.55
C VAL A 372 12.38 -40.28 -2.89
N THR A 373 12.06 -40.38 -4.17
CA THR A 373 11.07 -41.31 -4.69
C THR A 373 11.77 -42.43 -5.44
N GLU A 374 11.52 -43.67 -4.99
CA GLU A 374 12.05 -44.88 -5.59
C GLU A 374 11.16 -45.38 -6.74
N PRO A 375 11.72 -45.96 -7.81
CA PRO A 375 10.95 -46.41 -8.97
C PRO A 375 9.97 -47.57 -8.69
N HIS A 376 10.08 -48.28 -7.56
CA HIS A 376 9.27 -49.48 -7.27
C HIS A 376 8.40 -49.39 -6.00
N GLY A 377 8.32 -48.24 -5.31
CA GLY A 377 7.36 -47.98 -4.24
C GLY A 377 7.37 -48.94 -3.02
N ILE A 378 8.30 -49.88 -2.95
CA ILE A 378 8.43 -50.88 -1.88
C ILE A 378 9.84 -50.74 -1.31
N SER A 379 9.93 -50.33 -0.04
CA SER A 379 11.21 -50.19 0.69
C SER A 379 12.02 -51.48 0.60
N SER A 380 13.05 -51.51 -0.23
CA SER A 380 13.60 -52.79 -0.68
C SER A 380 14.69 -53.40 0.22
N GLY A 381 15.08 -52.80 1.33
CA GLY A 381 16.05 -53.39 2.27
C GLY A 381 16.16 -52.64 3.59
N VAL A 382 16.19 -53.39 4.71
CA VAL A 382 16.23 -52.82 6.07
C VAL A 382 17.52 -52.05 6.32
N SER A 383 18.64 -52.54 5.77
CA SER A 383 19.98 -51.97 5.89
C SER A 383 20.25 -50.88 4.84
N ALA A 384 19.51 -50.88 3.73
CA ALA A 384 19.67 -49.89 2.65
C ALA A 384 18.84 -48.61 2.87
N SER A 385 17.73 -48.70 3.61
CA SER A 385 16.82 -47.58 3.91
C SER A 385 17.49 -46.31 4.50
N PRO A 386 18.47 -46.39 5.42
CA PRO A 386 19.09 -45.20 6.03
C PRO A 386 19.91 -44.37 5.03
N VAL A 387 20.48 -45.00 4.01
CA VAL A 387 21.29 -44.32 2.98
C VAL A 387 20.45 -43.41 2.12
N MET A 388 19.18 -43.75 1.93
CA MET A 388 18.18 -42.97 1.19
C MET A 388 17.30 -42.11 2.11
N SER A 389 17.70 -41.92 3.37
CA SER A 389 16.91 -41.10 4.28
C SER A 389 16.86 -39.65 3.77
N PRO A 390 15.67 -39.05 3.63
CA PRO A 390 15.56 -37.69 3.09
C PRO A 390 16.21 -36.64 3.99
N SER A 391 16.42 -36.95 5.26
CA SER A 391 17.07 -36.07 6.23
C SER A 391 18.57 -35.94 6.03
N THR A 392 19.29 -36.99 5.62
CA THR A 392 20.77 -37.01 5.61
C THR A 392 21.38 -36.91 4.21
N ILE A 393 20.57 -36.99 3.17
CA ILE A 393 21.07 -37.06 1.78
C ILE A 393 21.85 -35.83 1.35
N LEU A 394 21.62 -34.65 1.95
CA LEU A 394 22.30 -33.39 1.61
C LEU A 394 23.26 -32.88 2.70
N ASP A 395 23.54 -33.68 3.74
CA ASP A 395 24.41 -33.27 4.86
C ASP A 395 25.89 -33.32 4.50
N ASN A 396 26.71 -32.36 4.93
CA ASN A 396 28.16 -32.36 4.72
C ASN A 396 28.63 -32.30 3.25
N MET A 397 27.79 -31.86 2.31
CA MET A 397 28.23 -31.67 0.91
C MET A 397 29.39 -30.65 0.79
N PHE A 398 29.40 -29.64 1.66
CA PHE A 398 30.40 -28.58 1.66
C PHE A 398 30.97 -28.40 3.07
N GLY A 399 32.03 -29.14 3.39
CA GLY A 399 32.63 -29.15 4.73
C GLY A 399 31.67 -29.73 5.78
N ASP A 400 31.85 -29.34 7.05
CA ASP A 400 31.06 -29.85 8.19
C ASP A 400 29.67 -29.15 8.33
N ASP A 401 28.90 -29.02 7.24
CA ASP A 401 27.57 -28.40 7.24
C ASP A 401 26.44 -29.44 7.36
N ASN A 402 26.01 -29.70 8.59
CA ASN A 402 24.89 -30.60 8.91
C ASN A 402 23.51 -29.94 8.79
N GLY A 403 23.44 -28.62 8.52
CA GLY A 403 22.17 -27.88 8.40
C GLY A 403 21.34 -27.77 9.69
N LEU A 404 21.89 -28.18 10.84
CA LEU A 404 21.25 -28.17 12.16
C LEU A 404 21.42 -26.83 12.91
N CYS A 405 22.36 -25.99 12.49
CA CYS A 405 22.60 -24.67 13.06
C CYS A 405 22.11 -23.59 12.10
N SER A 406 21.46 -22.55 12.61
CA SER A 406 21.03 -21.42 11.78
C SER A 406 22.24 -20.60 11.29
N PRO A 407 22.40 -20.34 9.99
CA PRO A 407 23.52 -19.54 9.46
C PRO A 407 23.51 -18.07 9.91
N ASN A 408 22.36 -17.53 10.30
CA ASN A 408 22.22 -16.15 10.78
C ASN A 408 22.45 -16.05 12.31
N PRO A 409 23.46 -15.32 12.78
CA PRO A 409 23.70 -15.12 14.21
C PRO A 409 22.53 -14.41 14.93
N ALA A 410 21.75 -13.59 14.23
CA ALA A 410 20.59 -12.90 14.80
C ALA A 410 19.50 -13.88 15.27
N ASN A 411 19.41 -15.04 14.63
CA ASN A 411 18.39 -16.04 14.93
C ASN A 411 18.62 -16.70 16.29
N HIS A 412 19.86 -16.76 16.77
CA HIS A 412 20.15 -17.17 18.14
C HIS A 412 19.40 -16.31 19.16
N PHE A 413 19.35 -15.00 18.94
CA PHE A 413 18.64 -14.08 19.83
C PHE A 413 17.12 -14.14 19.63
N GLN A 414 16.65 -14.28 18.39
CA GLN A 414 15.23 -14.38 18.08
C GLN A 414 14.59 -15.68 18.60
N LEU A 415 15.30 -16.81 18.50
CA LEU A 415 14.87 -18.10 19.02
C LEU A 415 14.83 -18.09 20.55
N LYS A 416 15.89 -17.56 21.20
CA LYS A 416 15.91 -17.37 22.66
C LYS A 416 14.79 -16.48 23.17
N LYS A 417 14.48 -15.40 22.46
CA LYS A 417 13.36 -14.49 22.80
C LYS A 417 12.00 -15.22 22.78
N ASN A 418 11.87 -16.27 21.98
CA ASN A 418 10.65 -17.06 21.83
C ASN A 418 10.68 -18.39 22.60
N GLY A 419 11.70 -18.64 23.44
CA GLY A 419 11.80 -19.82 24.31
C GLY A 419 12.39 -21.07 23.65
N LEU A 420 13.06 -20.94 22.51
CA LEU A 420 13.77 -22.03 21.83
C LEU A 420 15.28 -21.86 22.03
N GLU A 421 15.96 -22.92 22.49
CA GLU A 421 17.40 -22.88 22.77
C GLU A 421 18.23 -23.08 21.51
N ASP A 422 17.87 -24.06 20.66
CA ASP A 422 18.61 -24.42 19.45
C ASP A 422 17.70 -24.63 18.24
N PHE A 423 18.24 -24.36 17.05
CA PHE A 423 17.54 -24.54 15.77
C PHE A 423 17.21 -26.02 15.48
N SER A 424 17.98 -26.97 16.03
CA SER A 424 17.78 -28.42 15.87
C SER A 424 16.37 -28.91 16.23
N GLN A 425 15.71 -28.26 17.21
CA GLN A 425 14.35 -28.60 17.64
C GLN A 425 13.28 -28.19 16.60
N VAL A 426 13.63 -27.27 15.71
CA VAL A 426 12.75 -26.66 14.72
C VAL A 426 12.97 -27.25 13.32
N VAL A 427 14.11 -27.90 13.09
CA VAL A 427 14.49 -28.52 11.80
C VAL A 427 13.43 -29.51 11.30
N ALA A 428 12.80 -30.28 12.18
CA ALA A 428 11.75 -31.23 11.78
C ALA A 428 10.48 -30.53 11.26
N GLU A 429 10.17 -29.34 11.77
CA GLU A 429 9.00 -28.57 11.35
C GLU A 429 9.30 -27.71 10.11
N VAL A 430 10.50 -27.14 10.00
CA VAL A 430 10.82 -26.08 9.04
C VAL A 430 11.78 -26.53 7.92
N GLY A 431 12.52 -27.61 8.13
CA GLY A 431 13.58 -28.08 7.23
C GLY A 431 14.97 -27.64 7.66
N LYS A 432 16.00 -28.19 7.01
CA LYS A 432 17.40 -27.91 7.33
C LYS A 432 17.87 -26.60 6.71
N ALA A 433 18.65 -25.82 7.46
CA ALA A 433 19.15 -24.52 7.04
C ALA A 433 20.61 -24.62 6.62
N TYR A 434 20.87 -25.19 5.45
CA TYR A 434 22.24 -25.30 4.92
C TYR A 434 22.81 -23.93 4.53
N ARG A 435 24.12 -23.77 4.69
CA ARG A 435 24.86 -22.56 4.31
C ARG A 435 24.90 -22.41 2.79
N TRP A 436 25.10 -23.51 2.07
CA TRP A 436 25.08 -23.51 0.61
C TRP A 436 23.73 -23.05 0.05
N ALA A 437 22.62 -23.39 0.71
CA ALA A 437 21.28 -22.98 0.31
C ALA A 437 21.05 -21.47 0.47
N GLN A 438 21.63 -20.85 1.50
CA GLN A 438 21.63 -19.39 1.65
C GLN A 438 22.41 -18.73 0.52
N ARG A 439 23.60 -19.27 0.22
CA ARG A 439 24.49 -18.74 -0.82
C ARG A 439 23.82 -18.80 -2.21
N LEU A 440 23.11 -19.89 -2.50
CA LEU A 440 22.30 -20.04 -3.71
C LEU A 440 21.14 -19.02 -3.77
N ALA A 441 20.53 -18.71 -2.64
CA ALA A 441 19.47 -17.69 -2.54
C ALA A 441 20.00 -16.23 -2.51
N GLY A 442 21.32 -16.04 -2.58
CA GLY A 442 21.96 -14.71 -2.52
C GLY A 442 22.02 -14.10 -1.11
N LEU A 443 21.84 -14.91 -0.07
CA LEU A 443 21.98 -14.52 1.34
C LEU A 443 23.38 -14.88 1.83
N GLU A 444 24.17 -13.88 2.18
CA GLU A 444 25.54 -14.07 2.70
C GLU A 444 25.59 -13.66 4.17
N PHE A 445 25.99 -14.62 5.03
CA PHE A 445 26.16 -14.40 6.46
C PHE A 445 27.66 -14.42 6.80
N LEU A 446 28.10 -13.46 7.64
CA LEU A 446 29.50 -13.35 8.05
C LEU A 446 29.94 -14.61 8.82
N GLN A 447 30.98 -15.28 8.32
CA GLN A 447 31.51 -16.49 8.93
C GLN A 447 32.35 -16.20 10.19
N GLY A 448 32.26 -17.10 11.18
CA GLY A 448 33.11 -17.12 12.36
C GLY A 448 34.47 -17.83 12.19
N CYS A 449 34.91 -18.15 10.97
CA CYS A 449 36.20 -18.81 10.75
C CYS A 449 36.95 -18.24 9.53
N GLY A 450 38.10 -17.62 9.83
CA GLY A 450 39.31 -17.49 9.00
C GLY A 450 39.23 -17.29 7.48
N SER A 451 39.52 -16.06 7.04
CA SER A 451 40.22 -15.73 5.79
C SER A 451 39.60 -16.15 4.46
N ALA A 452 38.68 -15.34 3.95
CA ALA A 452 38.88 -14.59 2.71
C ALA A 452 37.79 -13.51 2.63
N ALA A 453 38.17 -12.27 2.36
CA ALA A 453 37.22 -11.23 2.01
C ALA A 453 36.53 -11.64 0.70
N VAL A 454 35.28 -12.10 0.78
CA VAL A 454 34.49 -12.38 -0.42
C VAL A 454 33.63 -11.16 -0.69
N VAL A 455 33.97 -10.47 -1.78
CA VAL A 455 33.13 -9.46 -2.40
C VAL A 455 31.89 -10.18 -2.94
N ALA A 456 30.71 -9.80 -2.45
CA ALA A 456 29.44 -10.26 -3.01
C ALA A 456 29.35 -9.82 -4.48
N SER A 457 29.68 -10.73 -5.39
CA SER A 457 29.50 -10.56 -6.84
C SER A 457 28.52 -11.61 -7.35
N HIS A 458 27.59 -11.19 -8.19
CA HIS A 458 26.68 -12.06 -8.94
C HIS A 458 27.40 -13.18 -9.73
N GLU A 459 28.69 -13.03 -9.97
CA GLU A 459 29.55 -14.02 -10.66
C GLU A 459 29.90 -15.22 -9.75
N VAL A 460 30.11 -14.99 -8.45
CA VAL A 460 30.42 -16.05 -7.47
C VAL A 460 29.22 -16.99 -7.28
N GLY A 461 28.00 -16.44 -7.32
CA GLY A 461 26.77 -17.24 -7.26
C GLY A 461 26.55 -18.13 -8.48
N ARG A 462 26.94 -17.67 -9.69
CA ARG A 462 26.76 -18.45 -10.94
C ARG A 462 27.71 -19.64 -11.03
N ALA A 463 29.00 -19.44 -10.73
CA ALA A 463 29.96 -20.54 -10.69
C ALA A 463 29.61 -21.56 -9.58
N PHE A 464 29.07 -21.07 -8.47
CA PHE A 464 28.62 -21.91 -7.37
C PHE A 464 27.41 -22.79 -7.73
N VAL A 465 26.48 -22.32 -8.57
CA VAL A 465 25.35 -23.15 -9.03
C VAL A 465 25.84 -24.37 -9.81
N GLU A 466 26.84 -24.19 -10.67
CA GLU A 466 27.42 -25.30 -11.44
C GLU A 466 28.13 -26.32 -10.55
N GLU A 467 28.96 -25.85 -9.62
CA GLU A 467 29.63 -26.69 -8.61
C GLU A 467 28.61 -27.44 -7.75
N LEU A 468 27.54 -26.76 -7.33
CA LEU A 468 26.46 -27.35 -6.53
C LEU A 468 25.71 -28.43 -7.31
N VAL A 469 25.36 -28.18 -8.56
CA VAL A 469 24.63 -29.18 -9.36
C VAL A 469 25.51 -30.40 -9.63
N GLN A 470 26.80 -30.20 -9.93
CA GLN A 470 27.74 -31.31 -10.12
C GLN A 470 27.93 -32.13 -8.84
N THR A 471 28.08 -31.47 -7.69
CA THR A 471 28.23 -32.16 -6.39
C THR A 471 26.96 -32.89 -5.97
N VAL A 472 25.78 -32.28 -6.12
CA VAL A 472 24.49 -32.93 -5.80
C VAL A 472 24.23 -34.11 -6.73
N THR A 473 24.48 -33.97 -8.04
CA THR A 473 24.29 -35.08 -9.00
C THR A 473 25.27 -36.22 -8.75
N ALA A 474 26.55 -35.94 -8.50
CA ALA A 474 27.55 -36.94 -8.14
C ALA A 474 27.19 -37.65 -6.82
N ARG A 475 26.78 -36.88 -5.81
CA ARG A 475 26.36 -37.43 -4.52
C ARG A 475 25.10 -38.29 -4.64
N PHE A 476 24.10 -37.84 -5.38
CA PHE A 476 22.89 -38.62 -5.60
C PHE A 476 23.19 -39.91 -6.36
N ALA A 477 24.03 -39.86 -7.40
CA ALA A 477 24.48 -41.05 -8.13
C ALA A 477 25.24 -42.03 -7.22
N ALA A 478 26.15 -41.53 -6.37
CA ALA A 478 26.89 -42.35 -5.42
C ALA A 478 26.00 -42.98 -4.35
N ARG A 479 25.02 -42.24 -3.82
CA ARG A 479 24.03 -42.77 -2.87
C ARG A 479 23.15 -43.84 -3.52
N VAL A 480 22.69 -43.63 -4.76
CA VAL A 480 21.93 -44.64 -5.52
C VAL A 480 22.78 -45.89 -5.77
N GLY A 481 24.04 -45.72 -6.16
CA GLY A 481 24.99 -46.82 -6.33
C GLY A 481 25.25 -47.59 -5.02
N LEU A 482 25.39 -46.88 -3.90
CA LEU A 482 25.54 -47.48 -2.56
C LEU A 482 24.26 -48.22 -2.14
N TYR A 483 23.08 -47.66 -2.40
CA TYR A 483 21.80 -48.30 -2.13
C TYR A 483 21.65 -49.61 -2.89
N GLU A 484 21.92 -49.61 -4.21
CA GLU A 484 21.94 -50.83 -5.03
C GLU A 484 22.95 -51.88 -4.50
N GLN A 485 24.13 -51.43 -4.05
CA GLN A 485 25.13 -52.31 -3.44
C GLN A 485 24.65 -52.92 -2.13
N LEU A 486 24.09 -52.14 -1.22
CA LEU A 486 23.58 -52.64 0.06
C LEU A 486 22.45 -53.64 -0.14
N LEU A 487 21.55 -53.41 -1.11
CA LEU A 487 20.52 -54.38 -1.50
C LEU A 487 21.10 -55.70 -2.01
N SER A 488 22.21 -55.66 -2.75
CA SER A 488 22.92 -56.86 -3.19
C SER A 488 23.63 -57.57 -2.02
N LEU A 489 24.22 -56.81 -1.10
CA LEU A 489 24.92 -57.34 0.08
C LEU A 489 23.97 -58.02 1.06
N GLU A 490 22.74 -57.51 1.22
CA GLU A 490 21.68 -58.20 1.99
C GLU A 490 21.32 -59.56 1.41
N LYS A 491 21.39 -59.70 0.08
CA LYS A 491 21.21 -60.99 -0.62
C LYS A 491 22.44 -61.91 -0.51
N GLY A 492 23.52 -61.45 0.14
CA GLY A 492 24.77 -62.20 0.31
C GLY A 492 25.68 -62.20 -0.92
N VAL A 493 25.39 -61.36 -1.93
CA VAL A 493 26.19 -61.28 -3.16
C VAL A 493 26.96 -59.97 -3.18
N VAL A 494 28.29 -60.05 -3.25
CA VAL A 494 29.16 -58.88 -3.41
C VAL A 494 29.20 -58.50 -4.89
N PRO A 495 28.61 -57.37 -5.31
CA PRO A 495 28.58 -56.98 -6.71
C PRO A 495 29.94 -56.42 -7.12
N VAL A 496 30.68 -57.11 -8.00
CA VAL A 496 31.97 -56.63 -8.51
C VAL A 496 31.77 -56.09 -9.94
N PRO A 497 32.20 -54.86 -10.26
CA PRO A 497 32.11 -54.34 -11.62
C PRO A 497 32.98 -55.16 -12.58
N ALA A 498 32.48 -55.37 -13.79
CA ALA A 498 33.19 -56.15 -14.82
C ALA A 498 34.60 -55.60 -15.13
N GLN A 499 34.79 -54.27 -15.01
CA GLN A 499 36.08 -53.60 -15.21
C GLN A 499 37.14 -54.01 -14.19
N LEU A 500 36.73 -54.35 -12.96
CA LEU A 500 37.63 -54.74 -11.87
C LEU A 500 37.69 -56.27 -11.69
N SER A 501 36.92 -57.04 -12.46
CA SER A 501 36.92 -58.50 -12.38
C SER A 501 38.31 -59.11 -12.65
N ASP A 502 39.09 -58.52 -13.56
CA ASP A 502 40.46 -58.93 -13.88
C ASP A 502 41.45 -58.70 -12.71
N HIS A 503 41.12 -57.81 -11.77
CA HIS A 503 41.94 -57.46 -10.61
C HIS A 503 41.76 -58.41 -9.41
N PHE A 504 40.83 -59.37 -9.49
CA PHE A 504 40.58 -60.36 -8.45
C PHE A 504 40.85 -61.78 -8.95
N PRO A 505 41.21 -62.74 -8.07
CA PRO A 505 41.36 -64.13 -8.45
C PRO A 505 40.02 -64.74 -8.87
N SER A 506 40.04 -65.65 -9.85
CA SER A 506 38.84 -66.29 -10.40
C SER A 506 38.12 -67.24 -9.43
N LYS A 507 38.79 -67.65 -8.33
CA LYS A 507 38.22 -68.49 -7.28
C LYS A 507 38.36 -67.78 -5.93
N VAL A 508 37.22 -67.48 -5.31
CA VAL A 508 37.10 -66.96 -3.95
C VAL A 508 36.25 -67.95 -3.15
N THR A 509 36.79 -68.45 -2.05
CA THR A 509 36.14 -69.53 -1.27
C THR A 509 35.40 -69.02 -0.04
N SER A 510 35.80 -67.86 0.49
CA SER A 510 35.09 -67.19 1.56
C SER A 510 33.76 -66.61 1.05
N MET A 511 32.72 -66.63 1.88
CA MET A 511 31.40 -66.08 1.53
C MET A 511 30.91 -65.10 2.60
N LEU A 512 30.19 -64.05 2.16
CA LEU A 512 29.45 -63.15 3.03
C LEU A 512 28.18 -63.86 3.51
N LYS A 513 28.08 -64.09 4.82
CA LYS A 513 26.94 -64.80 5.42
C LYS A 513 25.84 -63.84 5.89
N HIS A 514 26.24 -62.70 6.43
CA HIS A 514 25.31 -61.76 7.03
C HIS A 514 25.79 -60.32 6.82
N TRP A 515 24.84 -59.45 6.48
CA TRP A 515 25.02 -58.01 6.39
C TRP A 515 23.84 -57.34 7.10
N THR A 516 24.13 -56.59 8.16
CA THR A 516 23.12 -55.86 8.93
C THR A 516 23.60 -54.49 9.35
N GLN A 517 22.68 -53.54 9.39
CA GLN A 517 22.93 -52.26 10.05
C GLN A 517 23.00 -52.45 11.57
N VAL A 518 23.94 -51.77 12.20
CA VAL A 518 24.21 -51.82 13.64
C VAL A 518 24.29 -50.39 14.20
N THR A 519 24.14 -50.23 15.51
CA THR A 519 24.24 -48.92 16.17
C THR A 519 25.67 -48.58 16.57
N HIS A 520 25.98 -47.30 16.74
CA HIS A 520 27.29 -46.82 17.17
C HIS A 520 27.75 -47.43 18.52
N ALA A 521 26.80 -47.83 19.38
CA ALA A 521 27.07 -48.51 20.64
C ALA A 521 27.84 -49.83 20.49
N ASP A 522 27.76 -50.50 19.34
CA ASP A 522 28.51 -51.73 19.07
C ASP A 522 29.93 -51.43 18.56
N VAL A 523 30.16 -50.25 17.98
CA VAL A 523 31.50 -49.74 17.64
C VAL A 523 32.25 -49.35 18.91
N GLU A 524 31.56 -48.71 19.87
CA GLU A 524 32.13 -48.35 21.17
C GLU A 524 32.65 -49.56 21.97
N ARG A 525 32.02 -50.73 21.77
CA ARG A 525 32.47 -51.99 22.37
C ARG A 525 33.70 -52.58 21.70
N HIS A 526 34.08 -52.11 20.51
CA HIS A 526 35.23 -52.64 19.78
C HIS A 526 36.56 -52.19 20.43
N PRO A 527 37.54 -53.10 20.60
CA PRO A 527 38.79 -52.81 21.32
C PRO A 527 39.65 -51.70 20.70
N SER A 528 39.50 -51.45 19.38
CA SER A 528 40.23 -50.43 18.61
C SER A 528 39.50 -49.07 18.52
N HIS A 529 38.31 -48.93 19.09
CA HIS A 529 37.49 -47.71 18.97
C HIS A 529 38.18 -46.45 19.50
N LYS A 530 38.76 -46.52 20.71
CA LYS A 530 39.41 -45.38 21.37
C LYS A 530 40.59 -44.79 20.59
N GLU A 531 41.31 -45.64 19.86
CA GLU A 531 42.44 -45.21 19.03
C GLU A 531 41.95 -44.50 17.76
N MET A 532 40.85 -44.99 17.17
CA MET A 532 40.25 -44.39 15.98
C MET A 532 39.48 -43.09 16.27
N GLU A 533 38.82 -43.01 17.44
CA GLU A 533 38.21 -41.78 17.96
C GLU A 533 39.27 -40.70 18.24
N GLY A 534 40.39 -41.06 18.87
CA GLY A 534 41.51 -40.14 19.12
C GLY A 534 42.18 -39.61 17.85
N LEU A 535 42.06 -40.32 16.72
CA LEU A 535 42.51 -39.89 15.40
C LEU A 535 41.47 -39.04 14.65
N GLY A 536 40.27 -38.85 15.21
CA GLY A 536 39.19 -38.08 14.59
C GLY A 536 38.55 -38.76 13.38
N LEU A 537 38.75 -40.07 13.20
CA LEU A 537 38.22 -40.86 12.09
C LEU A 537 36.79 -41.34 12.34
N ILE A 538 36.36 -41.38 13.61
CA ILE A 538 34.98 -41.72 14.01
C ILE A 538 34.35 -40.44 14.57
N ARG A 539 33.36 -39.89 13.87
CA ARG A 539 32.71 -38.62 14.25
C ARG A 539 31.34 -38.81 14.92
N GLY A 540 30.78 -40.02 14.90
CA GLY A 540 29.48 -40.36 15.49
C GLY A 540 28.28 -40.22 14.55
N ASP A 541 28.42 -39.50 13.43
CA ASP A 541 27.38 -39.31 12.40
C ASP A 541 27.40 -40.41 11.31
N GLU A 542 28.29 -41.40 11.43
CA GLU A 542 28.50 -42.45 10.42
C GLU A 542 27.45 -43.57 10.46
N LEU A 543 27.15 -44.13 9.29
CA LEU A 543 26.33 -45.32 9.18
C LEU A 543 27.19 -46.56 9.46
N VAL A 544 26.84 -47.29 10.52
CA VAL A 544 27.57 -48.49 10.94
C VAL A 544 26.88 -49.74 10.41
N TYR A 545 27.67 -50.60 9.76
CA TYR A 545 27.25 -51.91 9.31
C TYR A 545 28.14 -53.00 9.89
N GLN A 546 27.57 -54.19 10.06
CA GLN A 546 28.31 -55.39 10.43
C GLN A 546 28.21 -56.41 9.30
N ALA A 547 29.37 -56.74 8.72
CA ALA A 547 29.54 -57.82 7.77
C ALA A 547 30.14 -59.04 8.46
N VAL A 548 29.56 -60.21 8.25
CA VAL A 548 30.07 -61.47 8.79
C VAL A 548 30.47 -62.39 7.64
N LEU A 549 31.78 -62.59 7.49
CA LEU A 549 32.37 -63.41 6.43
C LEU A 549 32.78 -64.77 7.02
N ARG A 550 32.55 -65.86 6.28
CA ARG A 550 32.81 -67.22 6.75
C ARG A 550 33.53 -68.06 5.70
N ARG A 551 34.54 -68.82 6.16
CA ARG A 551 35.14 -69.96 5.45
C ARG A 551 35.36 -71.08 6.46
N GLY A 552 34.63 -72.20 6.33
CA GLY A 552 34.72 -73.33 7.26
C GLY A 552 34.44 -72.94 8.72
N SER A 553 35.43 -73.17 9.60
CA SER A 553 35.44 -72.79 11.02
C SER A 553 35.86 -71.34 11.29
N ALA A 554 36.46 -70.64 10.32
CA ALA A 554 36.87 -69.25 10.45
C ALA A 554 35.70 -68.29 10.19
N MET A 555 35.51 -67.32 11.10
CA MET A 555 34.57 -66.21 10.95
C MET A 555 35.30 -64.88 11.11
N VAL A 556 35.14 -63.97 10.17
CA VAL A 556 35.59 -62.57 10.30
C VAL A 556 34.36 -61.70 10.48
N ARG A 557 34.34 -60.90 11.54
CA ARG A 557 33.35 -59.83 11.71
C ARG A 557 34.02 -58.52 11.33
N ALA A 558 33.44 -57.82 10.38
CA ALA A 558 33.89 -56.52 9.93
C ALA A 558 32.83 -55.48 10.28
N LEU A 559 33.18 -54.53 11.16
CA LEU A 559 32.39 -53.32 11.35
C LEU A 559 32.82 -52.32 10.28
N VAL A 560 31.86 -51.87 9.47
CA VAL A 560 32.06 -50.95 8.37
C VAL A 560 31.42 -49.62 8.73
N LEU A 561 32.23 -48.58 8.80
CA LEU A 561 31.81 -47.21 9.08
C LEU A 561 31.73 -46.46 7.75
N LEU A 562 30.51 -46.09 7.35
CA LEU A 562 30.25 -45.32 6.15
C LEU A 562 30.02 -43.86 6.52
N HIS A 563 30.91 -42.99 6.06
CA HIS A 563 30.75 -41.54 6.21
C HIS A 563 29.76 -40.99 5.18
N ASP A 564 29.14 -39.85 5.48
CA ASP A 564 28.10 -39.28 4.63
C ASP A 564 28.60 -38.78 3.26
N ASN A 565 29.91 -38.54 3.13
CA ASN A 565 30.56 -38.05 1.93
C ASN A 565 31.11 -39.18 1.03
N TYR A 566 30.64 -40.41 1.20
CA TYR A 566 30.94 -41.49 0.26
C TYR A 566 30.58 -41.05 -1.18
N PRO A 567 31.49 -41.19 -2.16
CA PRO A 567 32.70 -42.02 -2.18
C PRO A 567 34.02 -41.27 -1.93
N SER A 568 33.98 -39.96 -1.69
CA SER A 568 35.16 -39.14 -1.42
C SER A 568 35.88 -39.60 -0.16
N ASP A 569 35.10 -39.82 0.91
CA ASP A 569 35.57 -40.45 2.12
C ASP A 569 35.35 -41.97 2.03
N ALA A 570 36.45 -42.72 2.12
CA ALA A 570 36.42 -44.17 2.05
C ALA A 570 35.83 -44.77 3.33
N PRO A 571 35.08 -45.88 3.26
CA PRO A 571 34.58 -46.52 4.46
C PRO A 571 35.71 -47.18 5.25
N LEU A 572 35.61 -47.06 6.57
CA LEU A 572 36.58 -47.59 7.51
C LEU A 572 36.15 -48.99 7.98
N PHE A 573 37.05 -49.96 7.90
CA PHE A 573 36.85 -51.34 8.33
C PHE A 573 37.58 -51.60 9.64
N LEU A 574 36.84 -52.08 10.64
CA LEU A 574 37.38 -52.65 11.88
C LEU A 574 37.11 -54.15 11.89
N LEU A 575 38.16 -54.95 12.06
CA LEU A 575 38.09 -56.40 11.89
C LEU A 575 38.28 -57.13 13.22
N THR A 576 37.42 -58.11 13.49
CA THR A 576 37.68 -59.16 14.49
C THR A 576 37.66 -60.53 13.83
N LEU A 577 38.73 -61.30 14.07
CA LEU A 577 38.87 -62.66 13.56
C LEU A 577 38.51 -63.65 14.68
N GLN A 578 37.53 -64.51 14.40
CA GLN A 578 37.09 -65.59 15.28
C GLN A 578 37.44 -66.94 14.63
N LEU A 579 38.52 -67.57 15.11
CA LEU A 579 38.94 -68.92 14.67
C LEU A 579 39.06 -69.89 15.85
N ARG A 580 39.75 -69.49 16.92
CA ARG A 580 39.91 -70.25 18.18
C ARG A 580 39.58 -69.37 19.37
N GLU A 581 40.23 -68.22 19.39
CA GLU A 581 39.94 -67.08 20.25
C GLU A 581 39.51 -65.91 19.35
N GLU A 582 38.94 -64.87 19.95
CA GLU A 582 38.59 -63.63 19.26
C GLU A 582 39.81 -62.71 19.26
N CYS A 583 40.38 -62.48 18.09
CA CYS A 583 41.58 -61.64 17.92
C CYS A 583 41.20 -60.34 17.20
N SER A 584 41.65 -59.21 17.75
CA SER A 584 41.47 -57.87 17.17
C SER A 584 42.81 -57.32 16.64
N SER A 585 42.78 -56.16 15.98
CA SER A 585 44.00 -55.48 15.51
C SER A 585 44.97 -55.04 16.60
N ARG A 586 44.56 -55.09 17.87
CA ARG A 586 45.43 -54.87 19.04
C ARG A 586 46.18 -56.14 19.47
N ASP A 587 45.61 -57.30 19.20
CA ASP A 587 46.10 -58.59 19.71
C ASP A 587 46.88 -59.37 18.66
N ASP A 588 46.56 -59.18 17.37
CA ASP A 588 47.18 -59.89 16.25
C ASP A 588 47.62 -58.92 15.12
N ASP A 589 48.92 -58.93 14.82
CA ASP A 589 49.52 -58.18 13.71
C ASP A 589 48.93 -58.59 12.36
N ALA A 590 48.46 -59.83 12.20
CA ALA A 590 47.84 -60.28 10.96
C ALA A 590 46.50 -59.57 10.67
N VAL A 591 45.70 -59.31 11.70
CA VAL A 591 44.44 -58.55 11.61
C VAL A 591 44.74 -57.07 11.32
N LYS A 592 45.79 -56.53 11.95
CA LYS A 592 46.27 -55.16 11.69
C LYS A 592 46.76 -54.96 10.26
N GLU A 593 47.45 -55.95 9.68
CA GLU A 593 47.85 -55.92 8.27
C GLU A 593 46.64 -56.00 7.33
N LEU A 594 45.62 -56.80 7.66
CA LEU A 594 44.36 -56.84 6.91
C LEU A 594 43.65 -55.48 6.92
N GLU A 595 43.52 -54.85 8.09
CA GLU A 595 42.93 -53.50 8.21
C GLU A 595 43.73 -52.48 7.38
N ARG A 596 45.07 -52.56 7.37
CA ARG A 596 45.91 -51.67 6.57
C ARG A 596 45.71 -51.86 5.07
N GLU A 597 45.60 -53.10 4.59
CA GLU A 597 45.35 -53.37 3.18
C GLU A 597 43.97 -52.87 2.73
N LEU A 598 42.95 -52.95 3.59
CA LEU A 598 41.60 -52.48 3.27
C LEU A 598 41.44 -50.95 3.35
N ASN A 599 41.93 -50.35 4.44
CA ASN A 599 41.67 -48.94 4.75
C ASN A 599 42.65 -47.99 4.02
N VAL A 600 43.84 -48.46 3.65
CA VAL A 600 44.86 -47.64 2.97
C VAL A 600 45.03 -48.08 1.52
N HIS A 601 45.51 -49.31 1.30
CA HIS A 601 45.96 -49.74 -0.02
C HIS A 601 44.83 -50.02 -1.02
N CYS A 602 43.71 -50.57 -0.55
CA CYS A 602 42.53 -50.79 -1.39
C CYS A 602 41.89 -49.48 -1.82
N VAL A 603 41.88 -48.49 -0.93
CA VAL A 603 41.32 -47.15 -1.18
C VAL A 603 42.13 -46.43 -2.26
N GLU A 604 43.46 -46.40 -2.13
CA GLU A 604 44.36 -45.81 -3.13
C GLU A 604 44.19 -46.40 -4.53
N GLN A 605 43.92 -47.71 -4.63
CA GLN A 605 43.78 -48.40 -5.91
C GLN A 605 42.37 -48.25 -6.51
N ALA A 606 41.33 -48.27 -5.68
CA ALA A 606 39.94 -48.21 -6.14
C ALA A 606 39.46 -46.77 -6.40
N GLN A 607 39.91 -45.78 -5.62
CA GLN A 607 39.62 -44.36 -5.87
C GLN A 607 40.14 -43.88 -7.24
N ALA A 608 41.22 -44.49 -7.75
CA ALA A 608 41.80 -44.16 -9.05
C ALA A 608 40.98 -44.69 -10.25
N GLN A 609 40.05 -45.63 -10.05
CA GLN A 609 39.38 -46.34 -11.16
C GLN A 609 37.85 -46.33 -11.08
N VAL A 610 37.23 -46.55 -9.92
CA VAL A 610 35.77 -46.62 -9.75
C VAL A 610 35.37 -46.15 -8.35
N GLY A 611 35.02 -44.86 -8.20
CA GLY A 611 34.63 -44.28 -6.91
C GLY A 611 33.34 -44.85 -6.33
N ASP A 612 32.30 -45.02 -7.15
CA ASP A 612 30.95 -45.35 -6.66
C ASP A 612 30.82 -46.75 -6.07
N GLN A 613 31.72 -47.68 -6.42
CA GLN A 613 31.69 -49.10 -6.02
C GLN A 613 32.84 -49.51 -5.09
N LEU A 614 33.43 -48.52 -4.41
CA LEU A 614 34.53 -48.70 -3.47
C LEU A 614 34.21 -49.72 -2.36
N LEU A 615 33.01 -49.65 -1.77
CA LEU A 615 32.59 -50.56 -0.69
C LEU A 615 32.60 -52.03 -1.14
N SER A 616 32.00 -52.32 -2.29
CA SER A 616 32.00 -53.67 -2.86
C SER A 616 33.42 -54.17 -3.18
N CYS A 617 34.30 -53.27 -3.64
CA CYS A 617 35.69 -53.62 -3.92
C CYS A 617 36.46 -53.96 -2.63
N GLN A 618 36.29 -53.19 -1.56
CA GLN A 618 36.91 -53.47 -0.27
C GLN A 618 36.38 -54.79 0.34
N LEU A 619 35.08 -55.08 0.23
CA LEU A 619 34.52 -56.36 0.69
C LEU A 619 35.04 -57.54 -0.12
N GLN A 620 35.15 -57.40 -1.44
CA GLN A 620 35.74 -58.43 -2.30
C GLN A 620 37.22 -58.64 -1.98
N HIS A 621 37.96 -57.56 -1.73
CA HIS A 621 39.36 -57.64 -1.33
C HIS A 621 39.51 -58.29 0.05
N LEU A 622 38.61 -58.02 1.00
CA LEU A 622 38.57 -58.69 2.30
C LEU A 622 38.33 -60.20 2.16
N LEU A 623 37.40 -60.63 1.29
CA LEU A 623 37.20 -62.05 1.00
C LEU A 623 38.47 -62.71 0.45
N VAL A 624 39.17 -62.03 -0.45
CA VAL A 624 40.43 -62.51 -1.04
C VAL A 624 41.55 -62.59 -0.01
N CYS A 625 41.70 -61.55 0.81
CA CYS A 625 42.72 -61.46 1.86
C CYS A 625 42.45 -62.45 3.00
N MET A 626 41.18 -62.70 3.35
CA MET A 626 40.79 -63.74 4.30
C MET A 626 41.20 -65.14 3.79
N ASP A 627 40.94 -65.43 2.51
CA ASP A 627 41.37 -66.69 1.92
C ASP A 627 42.90 -66.87 1.95
N VAL A 628 43.65 -65.80 1.60
CA VAL A 628 45.12 -65.80 1.62
C VAL A 628 45.66 -65.97 3.04
N LEU A 629 45.07 -65.27 4.02
CA LEU A 629 45.44 -65.39 5.42
C LEU A 629 45.25 -66.83 5.90
N LEU A 630 44.06 -67.42 5.67
CA LEU A 630 43.76 -68.79 6.10
C LEU A 630 44.65 -69.85 5.41
N GLU A 631 44.91 -69.70 4.11
CA GLU A 631 45.80 -70.60 3.35
C GLU A 631 47.28 -70.49 3.78
N SER A 632 47.70 -69.30 4.20
CA SER A 632 49.05 -69.04 4.72
C SER A 632 49.26 -69.47 6.17
N MET A 633 48.18 -69.74 6.91
CA MET A 633 48.20 -70.26 8.28
C MET A 633 48.23 -71.80 8.33
N CYS A 634 47.91 -72.49 7.23
CA CYS A 634 47.99 -73.95 7.12
C CYS A 634 49.40 -74.54 7.34
N ASP A 635 50.46 -73.72 7.32
CA ASP A 635 51.84 -74.17 7.58
C ASP A 635 52.18 -74.31 9.08
N TYR A 636 51.33 -73.83 10.00
CA TYR A 636 51.54 -74.02 11.43
C TYR A 636 50.95 -75.36 11.87
N LEU A 637 51.72 -76.12 12.66
CA LEU A 637 51.45 -77.51 13.09
C LEU A 637 50.09 -77.76 13.74
N ASP A 638 49.38 -76.70 14.16
CA ASP A 638 48.09 -76.78 14.84
C ASP A 638 46.90 -76.24 14.03
N ALA A 639 47.02 -75.81 12.77
CA ALA A 639 45.86 -75.25 12.05
C ALA A 639 44.86 -76.33 11.56
N PRO A 640 43.53 -76.08 11.56
CA PRO A 640 42.55 -77.00 10.98
C PRO A 640 42.88 -77.29 9.51
N ARG A 641 42.97 -78.57 9.11
CA ARG A 641 43.23 -79.00 7.72
C ARG A 641 42.07 -78.71 6.74
N GLU A 642 41.16 -77.82 7.12
CA GLU A 642 39.91 -77.49 6.42
C GLU A 642 40.11 -76.52 5.25
N PHE A 643 41.28 -75.88 5.13
CA PHE A 643 41.55 -74.85 4.12
C PHE A 643 42.45 -75.40 3.00
N SER A 644 41.90 -75.59 1.80
CA SER A 644 42.63 -75.98 0.59
C SER A 644 43.48 -74.83 0.05
N ARG A 645 44.69 -75.14 -0.44
CA ARG A 645 45.54 -74.17 -1.14
C ARG A 645 45.10 -74.04 -2.59
N ASP A 646 44.33 -73.00 -2.87
CA ASP A 646 43.86 -72.71 -4.22
C ASP A 646 44.64 -71.53 -4.85
N LYS A 647 45.33 -70.72 -4.03
CA LYS A 647 46.04 -69.50 -4.48
C LYS A 647 47.57 -69.69 -4.55
N VAL A 648 48.21 -69.14 -5.58
CA VAL A 648 49.67 -69.19 -5.76
C VAL A 648 50.33 -68.05 -4.98
N LEU A 649 51.00 -68.37 -3.88
CA LEU A 649 51.72 -67.43 -3.01
C LEU A 649 53.22 -67.42 -3.35
N ALA A 650 53.81 -66.25 -3.62
CA ALA A 650 55.25 -66.16 -3.93
C ALA A 650 56.14 -66.51 -2.73
N ARG A 651 55.75 -66.05 -1.52
CA ARG A 651 56.36 -66.38 -0.22
C ARG A 651 55.30 -66.30 0.87
N VAL A 652 55.36 -67.18 1.88
CA VAL A 652 54.33 -67.30 2.94
C VAL A 652 54.39 -66.18 3.99
N ALA A 653 55.57 -65.64 4.30
CA ALA A 653 55.76 -64.50 5.20
C ALA A 653 57.07 -63.73 4.90
N ARG A 654 57.13 -62.42 5.17
CA ARG A 654 58.35 -61.59 5.01
C ARG A 654 58.51 -60.56 6.15
N GLY A 655 59.74 -60.34 6.60
CA GLY A 655 60.08 -59.28 7.56
C GLY A 655 59.82 -59.63 9.03
N PRO A 656 60.14 -58.71 9.98
CA PRO A 656 60.02 -58.96 11.42
C PRO A 656 58.59 -59.24 11.89
N GLY A 657 57.59 -58.57 11.29
CA GLY A 657 56.16 -58.77 11.56
C GLY A 657 55.52 -59.97 10.82
N ARG A 658 56.31 -60.80 10.13
CA ARG A 658 55.82 -61.95 9.33
C ARG A 658 54.73 -61.59 8.31
N SER A 659 54.90 -60.47 7.63
CA SER A 659 53.90 -59.93 6.69
C SER A 659 53.49 -60.89 5.58
N ARG A 660 52.19 -60.93 5.31
CA ARG A 660 51.58 -61.87 4.33
C ARG A 660 51.46 -61.25 2.93
N PRO A 661 51.42 -62.08 1.87
CA PRO A 661 51.35 -61.59 0.50
C PRO A 661 49.91 -61.21 0.09
N TYR A 662 49.47 -59.99 0.39
CA TYR A 662 48.11 -59.53 0.02
C TYR A 662 48.01 -58.91 -1.38
N LYS A 663 49.12 -58.53 -2.03
CA LYS A 663 49.10 -57.89 -3.35
C LYS A 663 48.90 -58.91 -4.48
N PHE A 664 47.75 -58.85 -5.16
CA PHE A 664 47.49 -59.65 -6.36
C PHE A 664 48.09 -59.03 -7.62
N LEU A 665 48.83 -59.82 -8.40
CA LEU A 665 49.32 -59.43 -9.72
C LEU A 665 48.52 -60.15 -10.79
N THR A 666 47.74 -59.42 -11.59
CA THR A 666 46.84 -59.95 -12.63
C THR A 666 47.57 -60.77 -13.70
N LYS A 667 48.81 -60.42 -14.00
CA LYS A 667 49.76 -61.22 -14.80
C LYS A 667 51.07 -61.26 -14.02
N PRO A 668 51.47 -62.38 -13.38
CA PRO A 668 51.17 -63.80 -13.68
C PRO A 668 50.08 -64.51 -12.83
N GLY A 669 49.23 -63.82 -12.09
CA GLY A 669 48.21 -64.44 -11.22
C GLY A 669 48.76 -64.91 -9.86
N ILE A 670 49.76 -64.20 -9.32
CA ILE A 670 50.49 -64.57 -8.10
C ILE A 670 50.29 -63.50 -7.03
N PHE A 671 50.18 -63.93 -5.78
CA PHE A 671 50.17 -63.07 -4.61
C PHE A 671 51.60 -62.75 -4.13
N THR A 672 51.87 -61.47 -3.95
CA THR A 672 53.18 -60.92 -3.53
C THR A 672 53.01 -60.03 -2.30
N GLN A 673 54.08 -59.84 -1.52
CA GLN A 673 54.09 -58.85 -0.44
C GLN A 673 54.14 -57.43 -1.00
N ARG A 674 53.46 -56.49 -0.33
CA ARG A 674 53.71 -55.05 -0.53
C ARG A 674 55.13 -54.71 -0.04
N THR A 675 55.84 -53.90 -0.81
CA THR A 675 57.18 -53.40 -0.50
C THR A 675 57.13 -52.18 0.39
#